data_AF-A0A2P4ZQR2-F1
#
_entry.id   AF-A0A2P4ZQR2-F1
#
_cell.length_a   1.000
_cell.length_b   1.000
_cell.length_c   1.000
_cell.angle_alpha   90.00
_cell.angle_beta   90.00
_cell.angle_gamma   90.00
#
_symmetry.space_group_name_H-M   'P 1'
#
loop_
_entity.id
_entity.type
_entity.pdbx_description
1 polymer ?
#
loop_
_entity_poly.entity_id
_entity_poly.type
_entity_poly.pdbx_seq_one_letter_code
_entity_poly.pdbx_strand_id
1 'polypeptide(L)'
;MVSILWLALSLISASASPVLEQRADNTAIVNLAASRGPSKHAASGFIYDNTNTSSVWPGDNGKWDDYDNFVRQLLNDLYTNNAINGTNYEIWNEPDISIFWKGKGGMQQWIDLYIRTHKLIRSDSRFNSMKIVGPSLAYRPQATNVWWTQWLRQVAGNNTIPDQYTYHLEGSETDTTNDPSYTNASLSALLKTYNAPQRQVNVNEYAQYKEMVPGSYIWWIAGLERFDFIGLLGNWQGGTVLHDLFANLIKFAKREPTAKKADPKNYAATDYAPAPGYWVYRYYATNMTGHRATIERSGDTHLDVYATIGQDRVRLMVGTKLQSGTCILRFIKKVTFALKQTGRYDCFKLKWHPIYDDKSMWPVPFHLFWDSDVAKWIESACYFLQREHDASIDLAVRELVDMIRSAQQSDGYINVHYTVVEPQKRWSNLRDMHELYNAGHLIEAALAHHKCYQNTRLLDPILKYVSLIHSTFGGGKSQLHAYPGHPEIEMALLRLYTVTKSQEAYELAQYFLQERGNPSGQHGMHYFDWEAQQRQENPYTRPNTYPEKDSHWYCQAHKPILEQETIEGHSVRAVYLLTAMADMVQLHHTGYKALSNPDDWMEAVCRLWANMVNKKMYVTGGIGAIKQWEGFGYDYFLPTGTNEGGCYAETCASIGVMMLAERLLSFDLDSRYSDVMELCLYNNIMNAMSLDGKQFTYVNQLASSDTDKSIRKDWFWCACCPPNLTRLFGSLGGYIWHVQESETGVAINIHLYTSANLSYTTASLETVTLQQTSNWPGDGHVALELSSESRNVTIRLRLPSWCQGQFKMTPVPASDDFVIDKGYLTLRPSYTNVNKRFSITIGGFEPRYISPHPYTGQNVLGIARGPIVYCMEDVDNPWQHNHFRDVALKKSEPISEEAKSMPNGEVYLELRTKCWLANEDVSARIDGPIFDASIGDDKLERSGIFIPYYLRANRGGNGEMRVLLRREEE
;
A
#
# COMPACT_ATOMS: atom_id res chain seq x y z
N MET A 1 -15.71 -36.78 53.27
CA MET A 1 -16.71 -36.66 52.18
C MET A 1 -16.63 -35.24 51.66
N VAL A 2 -16.20 -35.13 50.40
CA VAL A 2 -16.44 -34.10 49.37
C VAL A 2 -16.27 -32.64 49.82
N SER A 3 -15.09 -32.03 49.68
CA SER A 3 -14.42 -31.57 48.45
C SER A 3 -15.08 -30.35 47.80
N ILE A 4 -14.37 -29.23 48.02
CA ILE A 4 -14.18 -28.04 47.17
C ILE A 4 -15.25 -26.93 47.29
N LEU A 5 -14.97 -26.11 48.31
CA LEU A 5 -15.24 -24.69 48.42
C LEU A 5 -14.69 -23.88 47.21
N TRP A 6 -15.49 -22.90 46.76
CA TRP A 6 -15.14 -21.49 46.50
C TRP A 6 -13.96 -21.24 45.53
N LEU A 7 -14.16 -20.86 44.25
CA LEU A 7 -15.02 -19.81 43.69
C LEU A 7 -14.86 -18.47 44.42
N ALA A 8 -13.83 -17.73 43.97
CA ALA A 8 -13.52 -16.38 44.39
C ALA A 8 -14.63 -15.42 43.95
N LEU A 9 -15.39 -14.96 44.94
CA LEU A 9 -16.16 -13.73 44.90
C LEU A 9 -15.33 -12.66 45.62
N SER A 10 -14.77 -11.73 44.86
CA SER A 10 -14.59 -10.34 45.29
C SER A 10 -14.66 -9.44 44.06
N LEU A 11 -15.91 -9.08 43.74
CA LEU A 11 -16.23 -7.92 42.92
C LEU A 11 -16.05 -6.63 43.75
N ILE A 12 -15.34 -5.67 43.15
CA ILE A 12 -15.45 -4.20 43.28
C ILE A 12 -14.68 -3.49 44.42
N SER A 13 -13.63 -2.77 44.02
CA SER A 13 -13.57 -1.31 44.21
C SER A 13 -13.26 -0.63 42.86
N ALA A 14 -14.06 0.37 42.49
CA ALA A 14 -14.05 1.16 41.24
C ALA A 14 -12.66 1.74 40.88
N SER A 15 -12.29 2.06 39.63
CA SER A 15 -13.02 2.82 38.60
C SER A 15 -12.33 2.77 37.20
N ALA A 16 -13.17 2.89 36.14
CA ALA A 16 -12.91 3.35 34.76
C ALA A 16 -12.48 2.33 33.64
N SER A 17 -13.47 2.07 32.75
CA SER A 17 -13.53 1.67 31.31
C SER A 17 -12.25 1.50 30.45
N PRO A 18 -12.30 0.73 29.32
CA PRO A 18 -13.47 0.30 28.54
C PRO A 18 -13.65 -1.23 28.39
N VAL A 19 -14.91 -1.66 28.44
CA VAL A 19 -15.36 -3.07 28.50
C VAL A 19 -15.53 -3.65 27.09
N LEU A 20 -14.70 -4.65 26.74
CA LEU A 20 -15.08 -5.74 25.83
C LEU A 20 -15.83 -6.76 26.68
N GLU A 21 -17.12 -7.00 26.38
CA GLU A 21 -17.95 -7.98 27.09
C GLU A 21 -17.26 -9.34 27.13
N GLN A 22 -16.87 -9.76 28.33
CA GLN A 22 -16.40 -11.10 28.63
C GLN A 22 -17.60 -12.06 28.56
N ARG A 23 -17.99 -12.48 27.35
CA ARG A 23 -18.97 -13.57 27.16
C ARG A 23 -18.30 -14.92 27.43
N ALA A 24 -17.99 -15.17 28.69
CA ALA A 24 -17.99 -16.52 29.21
C ALA A 24 -19.33 -16.70 29.92
N ASP A 25 -20.39 -16.89 29.12
CA ASP A 25 -21.65 -17.42 29.65
C ASP A 25 -21.32 -18.83 30.15
N ASN A 26 -21.07 -18.97 31.45
CA ASN A 26 -20.99 -20.25 32.15
C ASN A 26 -22.32 -20.97 31.95
N THR A 27 -22.43 -21.67 30.83
CA THR A 27 -23.63 -22.37 30.44
C THR A 27 -23.64 -23.71 31.14
N ALA A 28 -24.43 -23.85 32.20
CA ALA A 28 -24.73 -25.18 32.71
C ALA A 28 -25.72 -25.84 31.73
N ILE A 29 -25.36 -26.97 31.14
CA ILE A 29 -26.28 -27.82 30.38
C ILE A 29 -26.85 -28.84 31.36
N VAL A 30 -28.17 -28.75 31.62
CA VAL A 30 -28.86 -29.70 32.49
C VAL A 30 -29.30 -30.89 31.64
N ASN A 31 -28.55 -31.99 31.75
CA ASN A 31 -28.87 -33.28 31.13
C ASN A 31 -29.36 -34.23 32.24
N LEU A 32 -30.51 -34.90 32.08
CA LEU A 32 -31.20 -35.53 33.21
C LEU A 32 -31.46 -37.02 33.07
N ALA A 33 -31.12 -37.70 34.17
CA ALA A 33 -31.62 -39.01 34.58
C ALA A 33 -32.44 -38.86 35.87
N ALA A 34 -33.48 -39.70 36.06
CA ALA A 34 -34.17 -39.86 37.33
C ALA A 34 -33.74 -41.19 38.00
N SER A 35 -33.50 -41.19 39.31
CA SER A 35 -33.53 -42.42 40.12
C SER A 35 -34.34 -42.20 41.39
N ARG A 36 -35.05 -43.25 41.84
CA ARG A 36 -35.95 -43.23 43.02
C ARG A 36 -35.14 -43.21 44.33
N GLY A 37 -35.32 -42.19 45.19
CA GLY A 37 -34.88 -42.22 46.61
C GLY A 37 -34.35 -40.86 47.15
N PRO A 38 -34.39 -40.59 48.47
CA PRO A 38 -34.37 -39.22 48.99
C PRO A 38 -32.98 -38.55 49.03
N SER A 39 -32.89 -37.42 48.33
CA SER A 39 -31.96 -36.27 48.45
C SER A 39 -30.45 -36.50 48.69
N LYS A 40 -29.62 -36.07 47.72
CA LYS A 40 -28.81 -34.83 47.76
C LYS A 40 -27.81 -34.84 46.58
N HIS A 41 -27.72 -33.71 45.87
CA HIS A 41 -26.85 -33.39 44.72
C HIS A 41 -27.33 -33.88 43.35
N ALA A 42 -27.72 -32.94 42.48
CA ALA A 42 -27.98 -33.18 41.06
C ALA A 42 -27.15 -32.18 40.23
N ALA A 43 -26.19 -32.70 39.47
CA ALA A 43 -25.63 -32.11 38.25
C ALA A 43 -24.88 -33.21 37.48
N SER A 44 -25.26 -33.37 36.21
CA SER A 44 -24.80 -34.29 35.16
C SER A 44 -24.76 -35.81 35.46
N GLY A 45 -25.74 -36.54 34.92
CA GLY A 45 -25.70 -38.00 34.81
C GLY A 45 -26.08 -38.43 33.40
N PHE A 46 -25.14 -39.08 32.68
CA PHE A 46 -25.46 -39.86 31.49
C PHE A 46 -26.44 -40.98 31.88
N ILE A 47 -27.54 -41.15 31.15
CA ILE A 47 -28.35 -42.39 31.25
C ILE A 47 -27.55 -43.51 30.56
N TYR A 48 -26.62 -44.09 31.29
CA TYR A 48 -26.20 -45.47 31.08
C TYR A 48 -26.57 -46.24 32.34
N ASP A 49 -27.80 -46.74 32.43
CA ASP A 49 -28.03 -47.99 33.17
C ASP A 49 -29.38 -48.67 32.87
N ASN A 50 -29.30 -49.96 32.51
CA ASN A 50 -30.34 -50.99 32.56
C ASN A 50 -31.72 -50.71 31.94
N THR A 51 -31.78 -50.43 30.63
CA THR A 51 -33.02 -50.68 29.88
C THR A 51 -33.23 -52.18 29.73
N ASN A 52 -34.28 -52.70 30.37
CA ASN A 52 -34.80 -54.03 30.03
C ASN A 52 -36.11 -53.84 29.26
N THR A 53 -36.72 -54.93 28.80
CA THR A 53 -37.95 -54.91 28.01
C THR A 53 -39.17 -54.23 28.67
N SER A 54 -39.09 -53.89 29.98
CA SER A 54 -40.14 -53.25 30.78
C SER A 54 -39.97 -51.74 31.02
N SER A 55 -38.89 -51.12 30.54
CA SER A 55 -38.70 -49.66 30.63
C SER A 55 -39.79 -48.92 29.84
N VAL A 56 -40.52 -48.01 30.50
CA VAL A 56 -41.55 -47.15 29.89
C VAL A 56 -40.88 -45.87 29.40
N TRP A 57 -40.98 -45.61 28.10
CA TRP A 57 -40.45 -44.40 27.48
C TRP A 57 -41.49 -43.28 27.45
N PRO A 58 -41.06 -42.00 27.41
CA PRO A 58 -41.98 -40.89 27.25
C PRO A 58 -42.90 -41.06 26.03
N GLY A 59 -44.21 -41.08 26.26
CA GLY A 59 -45.20 -41.22 25.19
C GLY A 59 -45.53 -42.66 24.79
N ASP A 60 -45.01 -43.68 25.49
CA ASP A 60 -45.37 -45.07 25.24
C ASP A 60 -46.88 -45.28 25.39
N ASN A 61 -47.50 -45.90 24.37
CA ASN A 61 -48.96 -46.07 24.27
C ASN A 61 -49.76 -44.74 24.36
N GLY A 62 -49.15 -43.61 23.98
CA GLY A 62 -49.76 -42.28 24.06
C GLY A 62 -49.81 -41.68 25.48
N LYS A 63 -49.13 -42.28 26.47
CA LYS A 63 -49.11 -41.81 27.85
C LYS A 63 -47.93 -40.88 28.10
N TRP A 64 -48.24 -39.66 28.53
CA TRP A 64 -47.25 -38.59 28.73
C TRP A 64 -47.16 -38.07 30.17
N ASP A 65 -48.11 -38.44 31.04
CA ASP A 65 -48.26 -37.83 32.37
C ASP A 65 -47.01 -37.97 33.25
N ASP A 66 -46.37 -39.14 33.24
CA ASP A 66 -45.14 -39.38 34.02
C ASP A 66 -43.98 -38.47 33.55
N TYR A 67 -43.86 -38.27 32.23
CA TYR A 67 -42.84 -37.40 31.66
C TYR A 67 -43.13 -35.92 31.93
N ASP A 68 -44.38 -35.49 31.80
CA ASP A 68 -44.77 -34.12 32.12
C ASP A 68 -44.54 -33.77 33.59
N ASN A 69 -44.89 -34.69 34.49
CA ASN A 69 -44.64 -34.54 35.92
C ASN A 69 -43.15 -34.46 36.20
N PHE A 70 -42.35 -35.28 35.52
CA PHE A 70 -40.90 -35.21 35.60
C PHE A 70 -40.35 -33.85 35.14
N VAL A 71 -40.76 -33.34 33.97
CA VAL A 71 -40.32 -32.03 33.46
C VAL A 71 -40.75 -30.90 34.41
N ARG A 72 -41.98 -30.92 34.92
CA ARG A 72 -42.45 -29.91 35.89
C ARG A 72 -41.68 -29.96 37.20
N GLN A 73 -41.41 -31.14 37.73
CA GLN A 73 -40.63 -31.32 38.96
C GLN A 73 -39.22 -30.79 38.77
N LEU A 74 -38.57 -31.16 37.67
CA LEU A 74 -37.26 -30.66 37.31
C LEU A 74 -37.22 -29.13 37.25
N LEU A 75 -38.16 -28.52 36.51
CA LEU A 75 -38.19 -27.07 36.36
C LEU A 75 -38.36 -26.39 37.73
N ASN A 76 -39.20 -26.95 38.60
CA ASN A 76 -39.31 -26.50 39.99
C ASN A 76 -37.99 -26.66 40.75
N ASP A 77 -37.29 -27.79 40.59
CA ASP A 77 -36.00 -28.01 41.24
C ASP A 77 -34.95 -26.99 40.75
N LEU A 78 -34.88 -26.70 39.45
CA LEU A 78 -33.99 -25.67 38.90
C LEU A 78 -34.30 -24.29 39.47
N TYR A 79 -35.59 -23.93 39.56
CA TYR A 79 -36.02 -22.67 40.15
C TYR A 79 -35.68 -22.58 41.63
N THR A 80 -36.02 -23.60 42.43
CA THR A 80 -35.79 -23.62 43.88
C THR A 80 -34.30 -23.66 44.23
N ASN A 81 -33.44 -24.19 43.35
CA ASN A 81 -31.99 -24.23 43.55
C ASN A 81 -31.23 -23.08 42.85
N ASN A 82 -31.93 -22.06 42.35
CA ASN A 82 -31.33 -20.90 41.68
C ASN A 82 -30.43 -21.26 40.47
N ALA A 83 -30.78 -22.33 39.76
CA ALA A 83 -30.04 -22.89 38.62
C ALA A 83 -30.67 -22.51 37.27
N ILE A 84 -31.16 -21.28 37.15
CA ILE A 84 -31.78 -20.77 35.91
C ILE A 84 -30.83 -19.85 35.14
N ASN A 85 -30.14 -18.95 35.85
CA ASN A 85 -29.28 -17.98 35.19
C ASN A 85 -28.06 -18.68 34.58
N GLY A 86 -27.78 -18.42 33.29
CA GLY A 86 -26.72 -19.11 32.55
C GLY A 86 -26.99 -20.60 32.33
N THR A 87 -28.25 -21.07 32.35
CA THR A 87 -28.56 -22.47 32.02
C THR A 87 -29.25 -22.56 30.66
N ASN A 88 -28.79 -23.49 29.83
CA ASN A 88 -29.45 -23.84 28.58
C ASN A 88 -30.15 -25.19 28.75
N TYR A 89 -31.36 -25.30 28.20
CA TYR A 89 -32.16 -26.52 28.28
C TYR A 89 -32.14 -27.25 26.94
N GLU A 90 -31.52 -28.42 26.94
CA GLU A 90 -31.43 -29.30 25.78
C GLU A 90 -32.48 -30.41 25.87
N ILE A 91 -33.38 -30.48 24.89
CA ILE A 91 -34.43 -31.49 24.87
C ILE A 91 -33.92 -32.75 24.18
N TRP A 92 -33.20 -33.57 24.97
CA TRP A 92 -32.61 -34.86 24.59
C TRP A 92 -31.45 -34.76 23.59
N ASN A 93 -30.27 -35.26 23.98
CA ASN A 93 -29.07 -35.26 23.12
C ASN A 93 -29.04 -36.50 22.19
N GLU A 94 -28.71 -36.30 20.91
CA GLU A 94 -28.47 -37.33 19.89
C GLU A 94 -29.57 -38.42 19.76
N PRO A 95 -30.86 -38.02 19.67
CA PRO A 95 -31.97 -38.97 19.54
C PRO A 95 -31.93 -39.78 18.23
N ASP A 96 -31.15 -39.33 17.24
CA ASP A 96 -30.92 -39.98 15.96
C ASP A 96 -29.90 -41.12 16.01
N ILE A 97 -29.22 -41.34 17.15
CA ILE A 97 -28.42 -42.54 17.40
C ILE A 97 -29.23 -43.56 18.19
N SER A 98 -29.36 -44.76 17.60
CA SER A 98 -30.22 -45.82 18.14
C SER A 98 -29.91 -46.25 19.57
N ILE A 99 -28.73 -46.00 20.14
CA ILE A 99 -28.43 -46.35 21.55
C ILE A 99 -29.02 -45.33 22.54
N PHE A 100 -29.17 -44.07 22.14
CA PHE A 100 -29.72 -42.99 22.97
C PHE A 100 -31.25 -42.91 22.87
N TRP A 101 -31.83 -43.45 21.80
CA TRP A 101 -33.29 -43.53 21.59
C TRP A 101 -33.69 -44.90 21.01
N LYS A 102 -33.41 -45.99 21.76
CA LYS A 102 -33.62 -47.38 21.29
C LYS A 102 -35.04 -47.90 21.55
N GLY A 103 -35.77 -48.16 20.46
CA GLY A 103 -36.53 -49.40 20.35
C GLY A 103 -38.03 -49.43 20.66
N LYS A 104 -38.73 -48.33 21.00
CA LYS A 104 -40.21 -48.31 21.07
C LYS A 104 -40.92 -47.01 20.61
N GLY A 105 -40.19 -45.91 20.41
CA GLY A 105 -40.78 -44.60 20.06
C GLY A 105 -40.76 -44.13 18.61
N GLY A 106 -39.64 -44.37 17.91
CA GLY A 106 -39.40 -43.79 16.59
C GLY A 106 -39.18 -42.27 16.62
N MET A 107 -38.86 -41.70 15.46
CA MET A 107 -38.61 -40.26 15.26
C MET A 107 -39.82 -39.40 15.68
N GLN A 108 -41.04 -39.87 15.37
CA GLN A 108 -42.25 -39.11 15.68
C GLN A 108 -42.48 -38.95 17.18
N GLN A 109 -42.31 -40.02 17.98
CA GLN A 109 -42.45 -39.91 19.44
C GLN A 109 -41.43 -38.93 20.04
N TRP A 110 -40.21 -38.87 19.50
CA TRP A 110 -39.22 -37.87 19.93
C TRP A 110 -39.62 -36.44 19.53
N ILE A 111 -40.15 -36.23 18.32
CA ILE A 111 -40.66 -34.91 17.89
C ILE A 111 -41.82 -34.47 18.80
N ASP A 112 -42.72 -35.39 19.14
CA ASP A 112 -43.84 -35.13 20.06
C ASP A 112 -43.33 -34.76 21.45
N LEU A 113 -42.32 -35.48 21.97
CA LEU A 113 -41.62 -35.14 23.20
C LEU A 113 -41.01 -33.74 23.13
N TYR A 114 -40.33 -33.40 22.03
CA TYR A 114 -39.69 -32.09 21.86
C TYR A 114 -40.72 -30.95 21.91
N ILE A 115 -41.79 -31.06 21.11
CA ILE A 115 -42.87 -30.07 21.06
C ILE A 115 -43.54 -29.91 22.42
N ARG A 116 -43.78 -31.04 23.10
CA ARG A 116 -44.42 -31.07 24.42
C ARG A 116 -43.55 -30.41 25.49
N THR A 117 -42.28 -30.77 25.57
CA THR A 117 -41.33 -30.18 26.54
C THR A 117 -41.13 -28.71 26.30
N HIS A 118 -40.97 -28.29 25.04
CA HIS A 118 -40.87 -26.88 24.70
C HIS A 118 -42.10 -26.09 25.20
N LYS A 119 -43.32 -26.60 24.93
CA LYS A 119 -44.56 -25.96 25.39
C LYS A 119 -44.66 -25.94 26.92
N LEU A 120 -44.22 -27.00 27.60
CA LEU A 120 -44.20 -27.05 29.07
C LEU A 120 -43.27 -25.98 29.65
N ILE A 121 -42.04 -25.87 29.16
CA ILE A 121 -41.08 -24.85 29.60
C ILE A 121 -41.62 -23.45 29.35
N ARG A 122 -42.16 -23.20 28.14
CA ARG A 122 -42.68 -21.88 27.74
C ARG A 122 -44.04 -21.54 28.35
N SER A 123 -44.73 -22.50 28.98
CA SER A 123 -45.96 -22.23 29.73
C SER A 123 -45.71 -21.56 31.07
N ASP A 124 -44.46 -21.53 31.54
CA ASP A 124 -44.07 -20.96 32.83
C ASP A 124 -43.07 -19.83 32.64
N SER A 125 -43.52 -18.60 32.94
CA SER A 125 -42.74 -17.38 32.70
C SER A 125 -41.44 -17.30 33.50
N ARG A 126 -41.27 -18.11 34.55
CA ARG A 126 -40.03 -18.20 35.33
C ARG A 126 -38.83 -18.63 34.48
N PHE A 127 -39.09 -19.34 33.38
CA PHE A 127 -38.06 -19.91 32.51
C PHE A 127 -37.90 -19.19 31.17
N ASN A 128 -38.52 -18.01 31.00
CA ASN A 128 -38.42 -17.23 29.76
C ASN A 128 -36.97 -16.82 29.42
N SER A 129 -36.12 -16.64 30.43
CA SER A 129 -34.69 -16.33 30.25
C SER A 129 -33.82 -17.55 29.92
N MET A 130 -34.32 -18.77 30.17
CA MET A 130 -33.60 -20.01 29.89
C MET A 130 -33.74 -20.34 28.41
N LYS A 131 -32.62 -20.45 27.68
CA LYS A 131 -32.65 -20.80 26.25
C LYS A 131 -33.00 -22.27 26.09
N ILE A 132 -33.93 -22.59 25.19
CA ILE A 132 -34.15 -23.94 24.70
C ILE A 132 -33.23 -24.15 23.51
N VAL A 133 -32.37 -25.16 23.59
CA VAL A 133 -31.44 -25.54 22.52
C VAL A 133 -31.91 -26.85 21.90
N GLY A 134 -31.92 -26.92 20.57
CA GLY A 134 -32.23 -28.16 19.85
C GLY A 134 -31.96 -28.06 18.35
N PRO A 135 -32.06 -29.16 17.59
CA PRO A 135 -32.50 -30.49 18.02
C PRO A 135 -31.40 -31.38 18.62
N SER A 136 -30.14 -30.92 18.65
CA SER A 136 -29.01 -31.65 19.24
C SER A 136 -28.77 -33.01 18.60
N LEU A 137 -29.03 -33.09 17.29
CA LEU A 137 -28.83 -34.30 16.50
C LEU A 137 -27.32 -34.59 16.36
N ALA A 138 -26.98 -35.87 16.35
CA ALA A 138 -25.62 -36.33 16.03
C ALA A 138 -25.25 -35.96 14.59
N TYR A 139 -26.23 -36.02 13.68
CA TYR A 139 -26.03 -35.69 12.28
C TYR A 139 -26.44 -34.26 11.93
N ARG A 140 -25.71 -33.69 10.97
CA ARG A 140 -25.75 -32.28 10.56
C ARG A 140 -27.03 -31.86 9.85
N PRO A 141 -27.38 -30.56 9.86
CA PRO A 141 -28.51 -30.02 9.10
C PRO A 141 -28.29 -30.20 7.61
N GLN A 142 -29.10 -31.05 6.97
CA GLN A 142 -29.06 -31.28 5.53
C GLN A 142 -30.47 -31.52 4.99
N ALA A 143 -30.73 -31.11 3.75
CA ALA A 143 -32.01 -31.36 3.08
C ALA A 143 -32.32 -32.86 2.91
N THR A 144 -31.29 -33.70 2.85
CA THR A 144 -31.38 -35.17 2.78
C THR A 144 -31.50 -35.82 4.15
N ASN A 145 -31.26 -35.09 5.25
CA ASN A 145 -31.39 -35.63 6.60
C ASN A 145 -32.87 -35.60 7.03
N VAL A 146 -33.47 -36.79 7.09
CA VAL A 146 -34.90 -36.96 7.43
C VAL A 146 -35.24 -36.50 8.84
N TRP A 147 -34.32 -36.61 9.81
CA TRP A 147 -34.53 -36.13 11.17
C TRP A 147 -34.66 -34.60 11.20
N TRP A 148 -33.75 -33.90 10.54
CA TRP A 148 -33.79 -32.43 10.44
C TRP A 148 -35.03 -31.93 9.71
N THR A 149 -35.35 -32.50 8.56
CA THR A 149 -36.48 -32.03 7.74
C THR A 149 -37.83 -32.30 8.39
N GLN A 150 -38.02 -33.45 9.04
CA GLN A 150 -39.27 -33.77 9.75
C GLN A 150 -39.42 -32.97 11.04
N TRP A 151 -38.35 -32.89 11.85
CA TRP A 151 -38.37 -32.09 13.07
C TRP A 151 -38.68 -30.62 12.76
N LEU A 152 -37.92 -29.99 11.86
CA LEU A 152 -38.05 -28.57 11.56
C LEU A 152 -39.45 -28.22 11.03
N ARG A 153 -40.00 -29.06 10.15
CA ARG A 153 -41.37 -28.92 9.65
C ARG A 153 -42.40 -28.90 10.77
N GLN A 154 -42.28 -29.82 11.73
CA GLN A 154 -43.26 -29.99 12.78
C GLN A 154 -43.12 -28.94 13.89
N VAL A 155 -41.90 -28.57 14.28
CA VAL A 155 -41.70 -27.52 15.29
C VAL A 155 -42.04 -26.13 14.77
N ALA A 156 -41.80 -25.85 13.48
CA ALA A 156 -42.26 -24.62 12.85
C ALA A 156 -43.80 -24.54 12.82
N GLY A 157 -44.46 -25.63 12.42
CA GLY A 157 -45.92 -25.72 12.45
C GLY A 157 -46.55 -25.66 13.85
N ASN A 158 -45.79 -25.97 14.90
CA ASN A 158 -46.25 -25.96 16.29
C ASN A 158 -45.83 -24.74 17.11
N ASN A 159 -45.10 -23.79 16.51
CA ASN A 159 -44.50 -22.64 17.19
C ASN A 159 -43.59 -23.05 18.37
N THR A 160 -42.74 -24.05 18.14
CA THR A 160 -41.79 -24.59 19.12
C THR A 160 -40.36 -24.63 18.60
N ILE A 161 -39.99 -23.64 17.78
CA ILE A 161 -38.62 -23.48 17.27
C ILE A 161 -37.71 -23.07 18.44
N PRO A 162 -36.53 -23.69 18.62
CA PRO A 162 -35.63 -23.35 19.72
C PRO A 162 -35.10 -21.91 19.66
N ASP A 163 -34.58 -21.44 20.78
CA ASP A 163 -33.86 -20.17 20.86
C ASP A 163 -32.47 -20.26 20.24
N GLN A 164 -31.91 -21.47 20.20
CA GLN A 164 -30.60 -21.78 19.62
C GLN A 164 -30.63 -23.11 18.84
N TYR A 165 -30.07 -23.12 17.63
CA TYR A 165 -29.91 -24.38 16.88
C TYR A 165 -28.67 -25.12 17.33
N THR A 166 -28.76 -26.45 17.48
CA THR A 166 -27.61 -27.27 17.89
C THR A 166 -27.51 -28.61 17.19
N TYR A 167 -26.26 -29.05 16.97
CA TYR A 167 -25.84 -30.30 16.35
C TYR A 167 -24.35 -30.57 16.59
N HIS A 168 -23.89 -31.74 16.17
CA HIS A 168 -22.50 -32.18 16.28
C HIS A 168 -21.76 -32.03 14.93
N LEU A 169 -20.48 -31.68 15.00
CA LEU A 169 -19.54 -31.60 13.87
C LEU A 169 -18.40 -32.59 14.05
N GLU A 170 -18.76 -33.87 14.14
CA GLU A 170 -17.87 -35.00 14.41
C GLU A 170 -17.85 -36.00 13.25
N GLY A 171 -17.84 -35.50 12.01
CA GLY A 171 -17.60 -36.34 10.84
C GLY A 171 -16.18 -36.87 10.74
N SER A 172 -15.98 -37.83 9.85
CA SER A 172 -14.63 -38.25 9.47
C SER A 172 -13.84 -37.09 8.84
N GLU A 173 -12.52 -37.19 8.85
CA GLU A 173 -11.60 -36.20 8.29
C GLU A 173 -11.86 -35.90 6.80
N THR A 174 -12.46 -36.84 6.07
CA THR A 174 -12.81 -36.73 4.65
C THR A 174 -14.23 -36.24 4.39
N ASP A 175 -15.06 -36.08 5.42
CA ASP A 175 -16.44 -35.62 5.28
C ASP A 175 -16.46 -34.11 5.04
N THR A 176 -16.71 -33.73 3.78
CA THR A 176 -16.77 -32.33 3.35
C THR A 176 -17.95 -31.57 3.95
N THR A 177 -18.95 -32.29 4.48
CA THR A 177 -20.08 -31.68 5.18
C THR A 177 -19.76 -31.42 6.66
N ASN A 178 -18.65 -31.97 7.18
CA ASN A 178 -18.14 -31.70 8.52
C ASN A 178 -17.39 -30.36 8.58
N ASP A 179 -18.14 -29.29 8.37
CA ASP A 179 -17.62 -27.94 8.14
C ASP A 179 -18.64 -26.88 8.60
N PRO A 180 -18.23 -25.90 9.44
CA PRO A 180 -19.10 -24.79 9.83
C PRO A 180 -19.69 -24.01 8.64
N SER A 181 -18.91 -23.82 7.57
CA SER A 181 -19.36 -23.10 6.37
C SER A 181 -20.46 -23.84 5.63
N TYR A 182 -20.31 -25.17 5.53
CA TYR A 182 -21.33 -26.03 4.93
C TYR A 182 -22.59 -26.04 5.77
N THR A 183 -22.46 -26.23 7.10
CA THR A 183 -23.62 -26.32 8.00
C THR A 183 -24.35 -24.99 8.15
N ASN A 184 -23.65 -23.85 8.12
CA ASN A 184 -24.27 -22.53 8.07
C ASN A 184 -25.15 -22.34 6.83
N ALA A 185 -24.64 -22.71 5.65
CA ALA A 185 -25.37 -22.59 4.39
C ALA A 185 -26.56 -23.55 4.31
N SER A 186 -26.35 -24.82 4.69
CA SER A 186 -27.38 -25.86 4.64
C SER A 186 -28.48 -25.65 5.69
N LEU A 187 -28.14 -25.24 6.91
CA LEU A 187 -29.12 -24.82 7.91
C LEU A 187 -29.91 -23.62 7.40
N SER A 188 -29.25 -22.58 6.88
CA SER A 188 -29.95 -21.41 6.35
C SER A 188 -30.95 -21.74 5.24
N ALA A 189 -30.60 -22.67 4.35
CA ALA A 189 -31.49 -23.17 3.31
C ALA A 189 -32.69 -23.93 3.90
N LEU A 190 -32.47 -24.78 4.91
CA LEU A 190 -33.54 -25.49 5.62
C LEU A 190 -34.48 -24.52 6.33
N LEU A 191 -33.94 -23.55 7.08
CA LEU A 191 -34.72 -22.55 7.79
C LEU A 191 -35.60 -21.74 6.83
N LYS A 192 -35.04 -21.33 5.68
CA LYS A 192 -35.81 -20.67 4.62
C LYS A 192 -36.94 -21.55 4.08
N THR A 193 -36.67 -22.84 3.86
CA THR A 193 -37.65 -23.80 3.32
C THR A 193 -38.86 -23.97 4.26
N TYR A 194 -38.64 -23.94 5.57
CA TYR A 194 -39.66 -24.14 6.59
C TYR A 194 -40.12 -22.86 7.29
N ASN A 195 -39.76 -21.68 6.76
CA ASN A 195 -40.08 -20.37 7.31
C ASN A 195 -39.70 -20.21 8.80
N ALA A 196 -38.55 -20.78 9.18
CA ALA A 196 -38.00 -20.70 10.52
C ALA A 196 -36.98 -19.53 10.62
N PRO A 197 -36.91 -18.82 11.77
CA PRO A 197 -36.00 -17.71 11.95
C PRO A 197 -34.54 -18.18 12.07
N GLN A 198 -33.62 -17.34 11.61
CA GLN A 198 -32.20 -17.47 11.92
C GLN A 198 -31.97 -17.23 13.42
N ARG A 199 -31.15 -18.06 14.05
CA ARG A 199 -30.79 -18.01 15.47
C ARG A 199 -29.31 -18.34 15.63
N GLN A 200 -28.77 -18.05 16.81
CA GLN A 200 -27.42 -18.47 17.16
C GLN A 200 -27.30 -19.99 17.02
N VAL A 201 -26.13 -20.46 16.60
CA VAL A 201 -25.81 -21.88 16.51
C VAL A 201 -24.90 -22.26 17.67
N ASN A 202 -25.16 -23.41 18.27
CA ASN A 202 -24.28 -24.10 19.21
C ASN A 202 -23.84 -25.43 18.60
N VAL A 203 -22.57 -25.57 18.28
CA VAL A 203 -21.99 -26.85 17.89
C VAL A 203 -21.65 -27.60 19.18
N ASN A 204 -22.51 -28.55 19.53
CA ASN A 204 -22.45 -29.29 20.78
C ASN A 204 -21.13 -30.03 20.96
N GLU A 205 -20.60 -30.64 19.91
CA GLU A 205 -19.24 -31.16 19.89
C GLU A 205 -18.62 -30.94 18.51
N TYR A 206 -17.36 -30.52 18.48
CA TYR A 206 -16.56 -30.44 17.26
C TYR A 206 -15.18 -31.07 17.45
N ALA A 207 -14.54 -31.36 16.32
CA ALA A 207 -13.22 -31.97 16.17
C ALA A 207 -13.14 -33.38 16.74
N GLN A 208 -12.97 -34.39 15.88
CA GLN A 208 -12.66 -35.75 16.34
C GLN A 208 -11.26 -35.87 16.96
N TYR A 209 -10.96 -36.97 17.66
CA TYR A 209 -9.65 -37.21 18.29
C TYR A 209 -8.44 -37.03 17.35
N LYS A 210 -8.56 -37.34 16.05
CA LYS A 210 -7.49 -37.10 15.07
C LYS A 210 -7.28 -35.61 14.77
N GLU A 211 -8.34 -34.82 14.81
CA GLU A 211 -8.34 -33.37 14.56
C GLU A 211 -7.89 -32.56 15.80
N MET A 212 -7.70 -33.22 16.94
CA MET A 212 -7.21 -32.62 18.19
C MET A 212 -5.70 -32.30 18.18
N VAL A 213 -5.25 -31.63 17.12
CA VAL A 213 -3.86 -31.20 16.88
C VAL A 213 -3.80 -29.69 16.63
N PRO A 214 -2.67 -29.00 16.95
CA PRO A 214 -2.56 -27.54 16.87
C PRO A 214 -3.09 -26.90 15.59
N GLY A 215 -2.71 -27.43 14.41
CA GLY A 215 -3.15 -26.87 13.13
C GLY A 215 -4.66 -26.96 12.91
N SER A 216 -5.29 -28.05 13.32
CA SER A 216 -6.73 -28.26 13.13
C SER A 216 -7.58 -27.55 14.17
N TYR A 217 -7.08 -27.33 15.39
CA TYR A 217 -7.74 -26.42 16.35
C TYR A 217 -7.90 -25.02 15.77
N ILE A 218 -6.87 -24.49 15.10
CA ILE A 218 -6.94 -23.17 14.48
C ILE A 218 -7.96 -23.15 13.33
N TRP A 219 -8.01 -24.19 12.50
CA TRP A 219 -9.01 -24.32 11.43
C TRP A 219 -10.43 -24.29 11.99
N TRP A 220 -10.68 -25.01 13.09
CA TRP A 220 -11.98 -25.00 13.78
C TRP A 220 -12.31 -23.64 14.39
N ILE A 221 -11.38 -23.02 15.12
CA ILE A 221 -11.55 -21.69 15.70
C ILE A 221 -11.92 -20.68 14.61
N ALA A 222 -11.17 -20.63 13.50
CA ALA A 222 -11.43 -19.71 12.39
C ALA A 222 -12.82 -19.90 11.78
N GLY A 223 -13.24 -21.16 11.56
CA GLY A 223 -14.55 -21.49 11.02
C GLY A 223 -15.70 -21.12 11.95
N LEU A 224 -15.58 -21.39 13.25
CA LEU A 224 -16.61 -21.07 14.25
C LEU A 224 -16.75 -19.56 14.44
N GLU A 225 -15.63 -18.84 14.57
CA GLU A 225 -15.58 -17.38 14.70
C GLU A 225 -16.16 -16.66 13.48
N ARG A 226 -15.99 -17.20 12.28
CA ARG A 226 -16.52 -16.61 11.05
C ARG A 226 -18.05 -16.50 11.06
N PHE A 227 -18.73 -17.44 11.71
CA PHE A 227 -20.20 -17.52 11.72
C PHE A 227 -20.82 -17.25 13.10
N ASP A 228 -20.02 -16.79 14.06
CA ASP A 228 -20.44 -16.61 15.48
C ASP A 228 -21.08 -17.88 16.07
N PHE A 229 -20.51 -19.04 15.73
CA PHE A 229 -20.94 -20.32 16.30
C PHE A 229 -20.30 -20.49 17.68
N ILE A 230 -21.13 -20.85 18.66
CA ILE A 230 -20.61 -21.42 19.91
C ILE A 230 -20.13 -22.84 19.58
N GLY A 231 -18.97 -23.26 20.07
CA GLY A 231 -18.47 -24.61 19.86
C GLY A 231 -17.89 -25.18 21.14
N LEU A 232 -18.30 -26.40 21.47
CA LEU A 232 -17.71 -27.17 22.56
C LEU A 232 -16.80 -28.26 21.96
N LEU A 233 -15.56 -28.34 22.46
CA LEU A 233 -14.59 -29.33 21.97
C LEU A 233 -15.00 -30.72 22.46
N GLY A 234 -15.09 -31.70 21.55
CA GLY A 234 -15.56 -33.05 21.88
C GLY A 234 -14.70 -33.74 22.95
N ASN A 235 -15.32 -34.56 23.81
CA ASN A 235 -14.60 -35.28 24.87
C ASN A 235 -15.27 -36.63 25.20
N TRP A 236 -14.84 -37.70 24.53
CA TRP A 236 -15.39 -39.05 24.70
C TRP A 236 -14.55 -39.94 25.63
N GLN A 237 -13.85 -39.35 26.60
CA GLN A 237 -13.09 -40.10 27.59
C GLN A 237 -14.03 -40.80 28.60
N GLY A 238 -13.54 -41.86 29.24
CA GLY A 238 -14.33 -42.63 30.22
C GLY A 238 -13.84 -42.43 31.66
N GLY A 239 -14.75 -42.58 32.62
CA GLY A 239 -14.43 -42.52 34.06
C GLY A 239 -13.88 -41.15 34.48
N THR A 240 -12.91 -41.15 35.38
CA THR A 240 -12.26 -39.94 35.93
C THR A 240 -11.48 -39.14 34.90
N VAL A 241 -10.99 -39.79 33.82
CA VAL A 241 -10.26 -39.12 32.72
C VAL A 241 -11.13 -38.11 31.97
N LEU A 242 -12.45 -38.33 31.95
CA LEU A 242 -13.42 -37.40 31.36
C LEU A 242 -13.32 -35.99 31.98
N HIS A 243 -13.06 -35.92 33.28
CA HIS A 243 -12.97 -34.67 34.04
C HIS A 243 -11.53 -34.17 34.17
N ASP A 244 -10.57 -35.09 34.27
CA ASP A 244 -9.19 -34.76 34.65
C ASP A 244 -8.31 -34.22 33.51
N LEU A 245 -8.64 -34.51 32.24
CA LEU A 245 -7.76 -34.16 31.10
C LEU A 245 -8.20 -32.94 30.27
N PHE A 246 -9.22 -32.21 30.73
CA PHE A 246 -9.74 -31.00 30.09
C PHE A 246 -9.85 -31.14 28.55
N ALA A 247 -10.63 -32.14 28.09
CA ALA A 247 -10.79 -32.48 26.67
C ALA A 247 -9.46 -32.71 25.91
N ASN A 248 -8.51 -33.42 26.55
CA ASN A 248 -7.15 -33.68 26.06
C ASN A 248 -6.27 -32.43 25.90
N LEU A 249 -6.69 -31.26 26.40
CA LEU A 249 -5.84 -30.06 26.44
C LEU A 249 -4.76 -30.19 27.52
N ILE A 250 -4.95 -31.02 28.54
CA ILE A 250 -3.92 -31.38 29.51
C ILE A 250 -3.68 -32.89 29.51
N LYS A 251 -2.47 -33.29 29.90
CA LYS A 251 -2.02 -34.69 29.96
C LYS A 251 -1.21 -34.91 31.24
N PHE A 252 -1.02 -36.16 31.65
CA PHE A 252 -0.06 -36.47 32.72
C PHE A 252 1.40 -36.23 32.27
N ALA A 253 2.22 -35.65 33.14
CA ALA A 253 3.57 -35.18 32.85
C ALA A 253 4.58 -36.32 32.67
N LYS A 254 4.38 -37.47 33.33
CA LYS A 254 5.24 -38.65 33.19
C LYS A 254 4.67 -39.65 32.18
N ARG A 255 5.23 -39.63 30.97
CA ARG A 255 4.96 -40.61 29.91
C ARG A 255 6.15 -41.56 29.74
N GLU A 256 6.58 -42.20 30.83
CA GLU A 256 7.60 -43.26 30.79
C GLU A 256 6.91 -44.59 30.39
N PRO A 257 7.38 -45.34 29.37
CA PRO A 257 6.76 -46.59 28.93
C PRO A 257 6.74 -47.69 29.99
N THR A 258 7.50 -47.53 31.08
CA THR A 258 7.66 -48.50 32.17
C THR A 258 7.07 -48.03 33.50
N ALA A 259 6.57 -46.79 33.59
CA ALA A 259 5.91 -46.31 34.78
C ALA A 259 4.54 -46.99 34.91
N LYS A 260 4.32 -47.72 36.02
CA LYS A 260 3.01 -48.25 36.41
C LYS A 260 1.94 -47.19 36.11
N LYS A 261 0.96 -47.54 35.27
CA LYS A 261 -0.19 -46.71 34.89
C LYS A 261 -0.53 -45.76 36.03
N ALA A 262 -0.34 -44.44 35.83
CA ALA A 262 -0.95 -43.46 36.70
C ALA A 262 -2.41 -43.87 36.86
N ASP A 263 -2.84 -44.13 38.09
CA ASP A 263 -4.20 -44.60 38.35
C ASP A 263 -5.14 -43.54 37.79
N PRO A 264 -5.87 -43.82 36.70
CA PRO A 264 -6.75 -42.83 36.11
C PRO A 264 -7.74 -42.30 37.14
N LYS A 265 -8.00 -43.05 38.23
CA LYS A 265 -8.95 -42.75 39.31
C LYS A 265 -8.42 -41.81 40.39
N ASN A 266 -7.15 -41.41 40.35
CA ASN A 266 -6.58 -40.52 41.35
C ASN A 266 -6.71 -39.04 40.95
N TYR A 267 -7.89 -38.46 41.23
CA TYR A 267 -8.19 -37.04 41.02
C TYR A 267 -7.29 -36.08 41.84
N ALA A 268 -6.46 -36.60 42.76
CA ALA A 268 -5.49 -35.84 43.55
C ALA A 268 -4.08 -35.82 42.93
N ALA A 269 -3.90 -36.35 41.72
CA ALA A 269 -2.64 -36.23 40.97
C ALA A 269 -2.30 -34.74 40.74
N THR A 270 -1.03 -34.36 40.93
CA THR A 270 -0.56 -32.97 40.79
C THR A 270 0.38 -32.78 39.59
N ASP A 271 0.64 -33.84 38.81
CA ASP A 271 1.62 -33.88 37.73
C ASP A 271 0.98 -33.69 36.35
N TYR A 272 0.08 -32.72 36.19
CA TYR A 272 -0.45 -32.35 34.88
C TYR A 272 0.54 -31.49 34.07
N ALA A 273 0.56 -31.69 32.76
CA ALA A 273 1.29 -30.89 31.79
C ALA A 273 0.37 -30.47 30.64
N PRO A 274 0.54 -29.25 30.09
CA PRO A 274 -0.15 -28.84 28.87
C PRO A 274 0.09 -29.79 27.69
N ALA A 275 -0.97 -30.20 27.00
CA ALA A 275 -0.88 -30.78 25.67
C ALA A 275 -0.68 -29.66 24.63
N PRO A 276 -0.23 -29.97 23.40
CA PRO A 276 -0.01 -28.95 22.36
C PRO A 276 -1.24 -28.08 22.08
N GLY A 277 -2.46 -28.64 22.17
CA GLY A 277 -3.71 -27.91 21.98
C GLY A 277 -3.96 -26.81 23.01
N TYR A 278 -3.54 -27.01 24.27
CA TYR A 278 -3.72 -26.00 25.33
C TYR A 278 -3.07 -24.68 24.97
N TRP A 279 -1.89 -24.70 24.36
CA TRP A 279 -1.18 -23.48 23.97
C TRP A 279 -1.92 -22.71 22.87
N VAL A 280 -2.63 -23.41 21.97
CA VAL A 280 -3.45 -22.78 20.93
C VAL A 280 -4.64 -22.05 21.55
N TYR A 281 -5.44 -22.73 22.38
CA TYR A 281 -6.59 -22.10 23.03
C TYR A 281 -6.19 -21.01 24.02
N ARG A 282 -5.08 -21.20 24.75
CA ARG A 282 -4.52 -20.15 25.62
C ARG A 282 -4.16 -18.91 24.81
N TYR A 283 -3.42 -19.06 23.70
CA TYR A 283 -3.07 -17.92 22.85
C TYR A 283 -4.30 -17.26 22.23
N TYR A 284 -5.25 -18.04 21.72
CA TYR A 284 -6.50 -17.53 21.20
C TYR A 284 -7.25 -16.69 22.26
N ALA A 285 -7.38 -17.19 23.49
CA ALA A 285 -8.09 -16.49 24.56
C ALA A 285 -7.35 -15.26 25.10
N THR A 286 -6.02 -15.27 25.19
CA THR A 286 -5.26 -14.20 25.86
C THR A 286 -4.62 -13.19 24.91
N ASN A 287 -4.34 -13.57 23.66
CA ASN A 287 -3.54 -12.77 22.74
C ASN A 287 -4.28 -12.33 21.48
N MET A 288 -5.33 -13.01 21.04
CA MET A 288 -6.14 -12.58 19.88
C MET A 288 -7.13 -11.47 20.29
N THR A 289 -6.58 -10.34 20.73
CA THR A 289 -7.33 -9.14 21.14
C THR A 289 -7.45 -8.13 20.00
N GLY A 290 -8.43 -7.23 20.08
CA GLY A 290 -8.71 -6.20 19.08
C GLY A 290 -9.97 -6.49 18.27
N HIS A 291 -10.07 -5.88 17.09
CA HIS A 291 -11.20 -6.10 16.19
C HIS A 291 -11.00 -7.37 15.37
N ARG A 292 -12.00 -8.26 15.33
CA ARG A 292 -11.97 -9.44 14.44
C ARG A 292 -11.91 -8.98 12.98
N ALA A 293 -10.91 -9.43 12.24
CA ALA A 293 -10.82 -9.13 10.82
C ALA A 293 -11.80 -9.99 10.02
N THR A 294 -12.35 -9.45 8.93
CA THR A 294 -13.10 -10.25 7.95
C THR A 294 -12.10 -11.03 7.09
N ILE A 295 -12.19 -12.36 7.10
CA ILE A 295 -11.25 -13.25 6.42
C ILE A 295 -12.01 -14.28 5.57
N GLU A 296 -11.60 -14.41 4.32
CA GLU A 296 -12.03 -15.48 3.42
C GLU A 296 -11.15 -16.72 3.57
N ARG A 297 -11.77 -17.90 3.57
CA ARG A 297 -11.06 -19.19 3.64
C ARG A 297 -10.32 -19.49 2.33
N SER A 298 -9.32 -20.36 2.36
CA SER A 298 -8.72 -20.88 1.13
C SER A 298 -9.77 -21.54 0.22
N GLY A 299 -9.60 -21.39 -1.10
CA GLY A 299 -10.55 -21.92 -2.09
C GLY A 299 -10.66 -23.46 -2.08
N ASP A 300 -9.61 -24.15 -1.64
CA ASP A 300 -9.59 -25.60 -1.46
C ASP A 300 -10.12 -26.06 -0.09
N THR A 301 -10.49 -25.12 0.79
CA THR A 301 -11.09 -25.31 2.11
C THR A 301 -10.21 -25.93 3.20
N HIS A 302 -9.01 -26.38 2.85
CA HIS A 302 -8.11 -27.06 3.78
C HIS A 302 -7.38 -26.13 4.73
N LEU A 303 -7.24 -24.85 4.37
CA LEU A 303 -6.52 -23.85 5.16
C LEU A 303 -7.48 -22.74 5.59
N ASP A 304 -7.37 -22.34 6.86
CA ASP A 304 -8.16 -21.24 7.40
C ASP A 304 -7.32 -20.34 8.31
N VAL A 305 -7.76 -19.09 8.46
CA VAL A 305 -7.07 -18.04 9.20
C VAL A 305 -8.04 -17.31 10.10
N TYR A 306 -7.70 -17.22 11.38
CA TYR A 306 -8.33 -16.32 12.34
C TYR A 306 -7.41 -15.12 12.59
N ALA A 307 -7.96 -13.91 12.55
CA ALA A 307 -7.18 -12.68 12.61
C ALA A 307 -7.84 -11.60 13.45
N THR A 308 -7.04 -10.87 14.24
CA THR A 308 -7.47 -9.66 14.94
C THR A 308 -6.56 -8.47 14.65
N ILE A 309 -7.18 -7.29 14.58
CA ILE A 309 -6.52 -6.02 14.33
C ILE A 309 -6.46 -5.25 15.65
N GLY A 310 -5.24 -5.11 16.20
CA GLY A 310 -4.94 -4.23 17.32
C GLY A 310 -4.54 -2.83 16.86
N GLN A 311 -4.18 -1.96 17.80
CA GLN A 311 -3.73 -0.59 17.49
C GLN A 311 -2.37 -0.53 16.78
N ASP A 312 -1.47 -1.46 17.10
CA ASP A 312 -0.07 -1.48 16.63
C ASP A 312 0.28 -2.71 15.76
N ARG A 313 -0.56 -3.75 15.77
CA ARG A 313 -0.27 -5.01 15.07
C ARG A 313 -1.53 -5.76 14.65
N VAL A 314 -1.41 -6.50 13.55
CA VAL A 314 -2.35 -7.56 13.16
C VAL A 314 -1.82 -8.89 13.69
N ARG A 315 -2.66 -9.67 14.37
CA ARG A 315 -2.32 -11.01 14.84
C ARG A 315 -3.05 -12.04 14.00
N LEU A 316 -2.34 -13.09 13.62
CA LEU A 316 -2.84 -14.15 12.74
C LEU A 316 -2.62 -15.51 13.41
N MET A 317 -3.66 -16.33 13.42
CA MET A 317 -3.55 -17.77 13.66
C MET A 317 -3.93 -18.49 12.37
N VAL A 318 -3.01 -19.29 11.85
CA VAL A 318 -3.18 -20.01 10.57
C VAL A 318 -3.17 -21.50 10.83
N GLY A 319 -4.20 -22.18 10.33
CA GLY A 319 -4.46 -23.59 10.60
C GLY A 319 -4.86 -24.37 9.36
N THR A 320 -4.68 -25.68 9.42
CA THR A 320 -5.11 -26.61 8.36
C THR A 320 -5.94 -27.76 8.93
N LYS A 321 -6.88 -28.26 8.13
CA LYS A 321 -7.66 -29.46 8.46
C LYS A 321 -6.88 -30.72 8.08
N LEU A 322 -6.02 -31.19 8.98
CA LEU A 322 -5.21 -32.42 8.86
C LEU A 322 -4.40 -32.58 7.55
N GLN A 323 -4.11 -31.48 6.86
CA GLN A 323 -3.28 -31.45 5.67
C GLN A 323 -1.91 -30.87 5.97
N SER A 324 -0.87 -31.46 5.37
CA SER A 324 0.48 -30.92 5.33
C SER A 324 0.73 -30.27 3.98
N GLY A 325 1.33 -29.08 3.96
CA GLY A 325 1.62 -28.36 2.73
C GLY A 325 2.29 -27.02 3.02
N THR A 326 2.64 -26.30 1.95
CA THR A 326 3.23 -24.96 2.06
C THR A 326 2.12 -23.92 2.09
N CYS A 327 1.96 -23.24 3.23
CA CYS A 327 1.11 -22.06 3.33
C CYS A 327 1.88 -20.80 2.92
N ILE A 328 1.35 -20.04 1.96
CA ILE A 328 1.89 -18.73 1.58
C ILE A 328 0.93 -17.65 2.09
N LEU A 329 1.33 -16.91 3.12
CA LEU A 329 0.65 -15.69 3.55
C LEU A 329 1.17 -14.51 2.73
N ARG A 330 0.28 -13.83 2.01
CA ARG A 330 0.63 -12.68 1.17
C ARG A 330 0.12 -11.39 1.80
N PHE A 331 1.04 -10.51 2.16
CA PHE A 331 0.72 -9.14 2.54
C PHE A 331 0.82 -8.27 1.29
N ILE A 332 -0.32 -7.74 0.80
CA ILE A 332 -0.33 -6.95 -0.42
C ILE A 332 0.20 -5.54 -0.09
N LYS A 333 1.31 -5.15 -0.72
CA LYS A 333 1.89 -3.81 -0.61
C LYS A 333 0.96 -2.74 -1.21
N LYS A 334 0.91 -1.52 -0.63
CA LYS A 334 -0.08 -0.45 -0.93
C LYS A 334 -0.29 -0.20 -2.44
N VAL A 335 0.78 -0.10 -3.24
CA VAL A 335 0.67 0.13 -4.69
C VAL A 335 0.05 -1.07 -5.41
N THR A 336 0.52 -2.29 -5.14
CA THR A 336 -0.07 -3.52 -5.72
C THR A 336 -1.55 -3.66 -5.32
N PHE A 337 -1.90 -3.29 -4.09
CA PHE A 337 -3.28 -3.27 -3.61
C PHE A 337 -4.12 -2.27 -4.41
N ALA A 338 -3.63 -1.04 -4.61
CA ALA A 338 -4.32 -0.02 -5.40
C ALA A 338 -4.53 -0.44 -6.87
N LEU A 339 -3.52 -1.07 -7.49
CA LEU A 339 -3.67 -1.61 -8.85
C LEU A 339 -4.77 -2.68 -8.93
N LYS A 340 -4.86 -3.57 -7.93
CA LYS A 340 -5.90 -4.60 -7.88
C LYS A 340 -7.29 -4.01 -7.64
N GLN A 341 -7.41 -3.11 -6.67
CA GLN A 341 -8.68 -2.45 -6.33
C GLN A 341 -9.28 -1.65 -7.50
N THR A 342 -8.42 -1.03 -8.31
CA THR A 342 -8.86 -0.19 -9.42
C THR A 342 -9.05 -0.93 -10.74
N GLY A 343 -8.79 -2.24 -10.79
CA GLY A 343 -8.86 -3.05 -12.02
C GLY A 343 -7.61 -2.98 -12.91
N ARG A 344 -6.68 -2.06 -12.63
CA ARG A 344 -5.43 -1.89 -13.40
C ARG A 344 -4.57 -3.15 -13.45
N TYR A 345 -4.49 -3.90 -12.35
CA TYR A 345 -3.68 -5.13 -12.28
C TYR A 345 -4.12 -6.17 -13.32
N ASP A 346 -5.42 -6.21 -13.62
CA ASP A 346 -6.02 -7.22 -14.49
C ASP A 346 -6.30 -6.68 -15.91
N CYS A 347 -5.88 -5.44 -16.24
CA CYS A 347 -6.26 -4.79 -17.50
C CYS A 347 -5.80 -5.56 -18.76
N PHE A 348 -4.64 -6.20 -18.69
CA PHE A 348 -4.10 -7.05 -19.77
C PHE A 348 -4.80 -8.41 -19.91
N LYS A 349 -5.81 -8.73 -19.08
CA LYS A 349 -6.74 -9.83 -19.37
C LYS A 349 -7.73 -9.48 -20.49
N LEU A 350 -7.71 -8.24 -20.97
CA LEU A 350 -8.51 -7.74 -22.09
C LEU A 350 -10.02 -7.96 -21.93
N LYS A 351 -10.50 -7.88 -20.69
CA LYS A 351 -11.94 -7.95 -20.37
C LYS A 351 -12.51 -6.54 -20.30
N TRP A 352 -13.79 -6.40 -20.62
CA TRP A 352 -14.51 -5.16 -20.38
C TRP A 352 -14.49 -4.81 -18.89
N HIS A 353 -14.20 -3.55 -18.56
CA HIS A 353 -14.24 -3.01 -17.21
C HIS A 353 -15.25 -1.85 -17.16
N PRO A 354 -16.10 -1.71 -16.12
CA PRO A 354 -17.13 -0.66 -16.06
C PRO A 354 -16.62 0.77 -16.24
N ILE A 355 -15.35 1.03 -15.90
CA ILE A 355 -14.74 2.36 -16.11
C ILE A 355 -14.68 2.77 -17.59
N TYR A 356 -14.71 1.82 -18.53
CA TYR A 356 -14.66 2.10 -19.97
C TYR A 356 -15.95 2.76 -20.47
N ASP A 357 -17.05 2.59 -19.74
CA ASP A 357 -18.33 3.24 -20.02
C ASP A 357 -18.35 4.71 -19.56
N ASP A 358 -17.42 5.12 -18.69
CA ASP A 358 -17.31 6.50 -18.21
C ASP A 358 -16.58 7.38 -19.23
N LYS A 359 -17.36 8.24 -19.89
CA LYS A 359 -16.90 9.22 -20.89
C LYS A 359 -16.94 10.66 -20.38
N SER A 360 -17.00 10.86 -19.05
CA SER A 360 -17.09 12.19 -18.44
C SER A 360 -15.82 13.03 -18.60
N MET A 361 -14.67 12.37 -18.81
CA MET A 361 -13.41 13.01 -19.12
C MET A 361 -13.16 12.98 -20.63
N TRP A 362 -13.02 14.17 -21.23
CA TRP A 362 -12.68 14.35 -22.64
C TRP A 362 -11.40 15.20 -22.78
N PRO A 363 -10.51 14.90 -23.74
CA PRO A 363 -10.52 13.72 -24.63
C PRO A 363 -9.96 12.44 -23.98
N VAL A 364 -9.35 12.58 -22.79
CA VAL A 364 -8.57 11.52 -22.12
C VAL A 364 -9.46 10.70 -21.17
N PRO A 365 -9.74 9.41 -21.45
CA PRO A 365 -10.52 8.58 -20.54
C PRO A 365 -9.71 8.15 -19.31
N PHE A 366 -10.41 7.82 -18.21
CA PHE A 366 -9.77 7.46 -16.92
C PHE A 366 -8.80 6.27 -16.98
N HIS A 367 -9.00 5.35 -17.93
CA HIS A 367 -8.17 4.16 -18.09
C HIS A 367 -7.00 4.33 -19.07
N LEU A 368 -6.82 5.52 -19.66
CA LEU A 368 -5.85 5.71 -20.74
C LEU A 368 -4.42 5.31 -20.35
N PHE A 369 -4.07 5.52 -19.08
CA PHE A 369 -2.72 5.32 -18.56
C PHE A 369 -2.49 3.98 -17.87
N TRP A 370 -3.48 3.08 -17.88
CA TRP A 370 -3.41 1.80 -17.14
C TRP A 370 -2.22 0.93 -17.56
N ASP A 371 -1.90 0.93 -18.86
CA ASP A 371 -0.75 0.22 -19.42
C ASP A 371 0.56 0.73 -18.77
N SER A 372 0.73 2.05 -18.73
CA SER A 372 1.89 2.69 -18.09
C SER A 372 1.93 2.52 -16.57
N ASP A 373 0.77 2.49 -15.90
CA ASP A 373 0.69 2.29 -14.45
C ASP A 373 1.22 0.90 -14.07
N VAL A 374 0.85 -0.12 -14.86
CA VAL A 374 1.37 -1.49 -14.72
C VAL A 374 2.86 -1.53 -15.07
N ALA A 375 3.28 -0.88 -16.16
CA ALA A 375 4.66 -0.90 -16.60
C ALA A 375 5.62 -0.26 -15.57
N LYS A 376 5.30 0.94 -15.06
CA LYS A 376 6.08 1.60 -14.00
C LYS A 376 6.13 0.78 -12.72
N TRP A 377 5.05 0.06 -12.40
CA TRP A 377 5.05 -0.86 -11.26
C TRP A 377 6.00 -2.04 -11.47
N ILE A 378 5.99 -2.66 -12.66
CA ILE A 378 6.94 -3.74 -13.00
C ILE A 378 8.39 -3.22 -12.93
N GLU A 379 8.65 -2.04 -13.50
CA GLU A 379 9.96 -1.39 -13.48
C GLU A 379 10.44 -1.22 -12.03
N SER A 380 9.62 -0.60 -11.17
CA SER A 380 9.92 -0.41 -9.75
C SER A 380 10.14 -1.74 -9.02
N ALA A 381 9.24 -2.71 -9.20
CA ALA A 381 9.33 -4.01 -8.56
C ALA A 381 10.65 -4.72 -8.90
N CYS A 382 11.07 -4.67 -10.17
CA CYS A 382 12.34 -5.24 -10.61
C CYS A 382 13.56 -4.57 -9.99
N TYR A 383 13.52 -3.24 -9.73
CA TYR A 383 14.61 -2.56 -9.03
C TYR A 383 14.72 -2.99 -7.56
N PHE A 384 13.59 -3.14 -6.86
CA PHE A 384 13.59 -3.59 -5.47
C PHE A 384 13.95 -5.07 -5.32
N LEU A 385 13.47 -5.94 -6.21
CA LEU A 385 13.78 -7.38 -6.18
C LEU A 385 15.28 -7.68 -6.35
N GLN A 386 16.01 -6.83 -7.08
CA GLN A 386 17.48 -6.92 -7.19
C GLN A 386 18.19 -6.62 -5.87
N ARG A 387 17.59 -5.83 -4.98
CA ARG A 387 18.16 -5.49 -3.66
C ARG A 387 17.75 -6.49 -2.60
N GLU A 388 16.46 -6.79 -2.54
CA GLU A 388 15.87 -7.71 -1.56
C GLU A 388 14.74 -8.50 -2.22
N HIS A 389 14.89 -9.83 -2.23
CA HIS A 389 13.91 -10.69 -2.86
C HIS A 389 12.62 -10.80 -2.04
N ASP A 390 11.49 -10.53 -2.68
CA ASP A 390 10.15 -10.68 -2.11
C ASP A 390 9.31 -11.60 -3.01
N ALA A 391 8.99 -12.80 -2.52
CA ALA A 391 8.27 -13.81 -3.30
C ALA A 391 6.87 -13.38 -3.74
N SER A 392 6.23 -12.46 -3.00
CA SER A 392 4.89 -11.96 -3.36
C SER A 392 4.96 -10.99 -4.54
N ILE A 393 5.99 -10.14 -4.56
CA ILE A 393 6.25 -9.17 -5.63
C ILE A 393 6.82 -9.88 -6.86
N ASP A 394 7.73 -10.83 -6.69
CA ASP A 394 8.25 -11.68 -7.77
C ASP A 394 7.12 -12.38 -8.53
N LEU A 395 6.17 -13.02 -7.81
CA LEU A 395 5.04 -13.65 -8.46
C LEU A 395 4.19 -12.63 -9.23
N ALA A 396 3.91 -11.47 -8.62
CA ALA A 396 3.08 -10.45 -9.26
C ALA A 396 3.73 -9.89 -10.54
N VAL A 397 5.07 -9.73 -10.56
CA VAL A 397 5.80 -9.39 -11.79
C VAL A 397 5.64 -10.48 -12.84
N ARG A 398 5.83 -11.76 -12.50
CA ARG A 398 5.67 -12.88 -13.44
C ARG A 398 4.26 -12.96 -14.01
N GLU A 399 3.24 -12.80 -13.16
CA GLU A 399 1.84 -12.78 -13.56
C GLU A 399 1.56 -11.65 -14.56
N LEU A 400 1.96 -10.42 -14.24
CA LEU A 400 1.73 -9.26 -15.12
C LEU A 400 2.50 -9.37 -16.44
N VAL A 401 3.74 -9.86 -16.42
CA VAL A 401 4.52 -10.14 -17.64
C VAL A 401 3.80 -11.15 -18.53
N ASP A 402 3.28 -12.24 -17.96
CA ASP A 402 2.55 -13.24 -18.73
C ASP A 402 1.20 -12.72 -19.23
N MET A 403 0.52 -11.83 -18.50
CA MET A 403 -0.68 -11.14 -18.98
C MET A 403 -0.36 -10.21 -20.16
N ILE A 404 0.68 -9.37 -20.08
CA ILE A 404 1.10 -8.48 -21.17
C ILE A 404 1.45 -9.29 -22.43
N ARG A 405 2.21 -10.39 -22.27
CA ARG A 405 2.56 -11.29 -23.37
C ARG A 405 1.33 -11.91 -24.03
N SER A 406 0.35 -12.31 -23.23
CA SER A 406 -0.90 -12.90 -23.73
C SER A 406 -1.82 -11.87 -24.38
N ALA A 407 -1.70 -10.60 -23.98
CA ALA A 407 -2.48 -9.49 -24.54
C ALA A 407 -1.93 -8.97 -25.88
N GLN A 408 -0.66 -9.27 -26.21
CA GLN A 408 -0.03 -8.81 -27.45
C GLN A 408 -0.78 -9.37 -28.67
N GLN A 409 -1.12 -8.47 -29.60
CA GLN A 409 -1.75 -8.85 -30.86
C GLN A 409 -0.76 -9.48 -31.83
N SER A 410 -1.26 -10.15 -32.88
CA SER A 410 -0.43 -10.93 -33.81
C SER A 410 0.61 -10.09 -34.58
N ASP A 411 0.34 -8.81 -34.78
CA ASP A 411 1.22 -7.83 -35.43
C ASP A 411 2.26 -7.22 -34.46
N GLY A 412 2.20 -7.57 -33.17
CA GLY A 412 3.07 -7.03 -32.13
C GLY A 412 2.44 -5.90 -31.30
N TYR A 413 1.24 -5.42 -31.65
CA TYR A 413 0.59 -4.29 -30.97
C TYR A 413 0.20 -4.60 -29.51
N ILE A 414 0.47 -3.66 -28.60
CA ILE A 414 0.08 -3.73 -27.18
C ILE A 414 -0.50 -2.38 -26.74
N ASN A 415 -1.82 -2.31 -26.58
CA ASN A 415 -2.48 -1.20 -25.89
C ASN A 415 -3.88 -1.64 -25.43
N VAL A 416 -4.23 -1.43 -24.16
CA VAL A 416 -5.52 -1.93 -23.64
C VAL A 416 -6.70 -1.17 -24.27
N HIS A 417 -6.62 0.17 -24.36
CA HIS A 417 -7.71 1.01 -24.87
C HIS A 417 -8.08 0.64 -26.32
N TYR A 418 -7.11 0.62 -27.23
CA TYR A 418 -7.34 0.29 -28.64
C TYR A 418 -7.32 -1.22 -28.95
N THR A 419 -7.33 -2.07 -27.92
CA THR A 419 -7.63 -3.50 -28.09
C THR A 419 -9.04 -3.82 -27.65
N VAL A 420 -9.51 -3.20 -26.55
CA VAL A 420 -10.80 -3.53 -25.92
C VAL A 420 -11.89 -2.51 -26.24
N VAL A 421 -11.58 -1.22 -26.15
CA VAL A 421 -12.58 -0.14 -26.15
C VAL A 421 -12.81 0.42 -27.56
N GLU A 422 -11.74 0.77 -28.28
CA GLU A 422 -11.83 1.34 -29.63
C GLU A 422 -10.95 0.60 -30.64
N PRO A 423 -11.17 -0.71 -30.90
CA PRO A 423 -10.22 -1.57 -31.63
C PRO A 423 -9.84 -1.14 -33.06
N GLN A 424 -10.67 -0.30 -33.70
CA GLN A 424 -10.49 0.16 -35.08
C GLN A 424 -9.77 1.52 -35.18
N LYS A 425 -9.31 2.09 -34.07
CA LYS A 425 -8.83 3.48 -34.01
C LYS A 425 -7.36 3.64 -33.58
N ARG A 426 -6.56 2.56 -33.64
CA ARG A 426 -5.12 2.63 -33.39
C ARG A 426 -4.49 3.75 -34.20
N TRP A 427 -3.56 4.49 -33.59
CA TRP A 427 -2.78 5.54 -34.23
C TRP A 427 -3.59 6.72 -34.77
N SER A 428 -4.87 6.83 -34.41
CA SER A 428 -5.76 7.88 -34.95
C SER A 428 -5.73 9.18 -34.17
N ASN A 429 -5.21 9.17 -32.92
CA ASN A 429 -5.06 10.35 -32.08
C ASN A 429 -3.80 10.25 -31.20
N LEU A 430 -2.64 10.48 -31.80
CA LEU A 430 -1.37 10.45 -31.07
C LEU A 430 -1.18 11.69 -30.20
N ARG A 431 -1.87 12.80 -30.51
CA ARG A 431 -1.86 14.01 -29.69
C ARG A 431 -2.37 13.74 -28.27
N ASP A 432 -3.48 13.01 -28.12
CA ASP A 432 -4.16 12.90 -26.83
C ASP A 432 -4.16 11.50 -26.22
N MET A 433 -4.07 10.42 -27.02
CA MET A 433 -4.44 9.06 -26.56
C MET A 433 -3.25 8.16 -26.14
N HIS A 434 -2.04 8.74 -26.00
CA HIS A 434 -0.91 8.15 -25.26
C HIS A 434 -0.47 6.71 -25.66
N GLU A 435 -0.76 6.23 -26.86
CA GLU A 435 -0.35 4.88 -27.32
C GLU A 435 1.18 4.69 -27.20
N LEU A 436 1.94 5.64 -27.73
CA LEU A 436 3.41 5.59 -27.71
C LEU A 436 3.99 5.90 -26.32
N TYR A 437 3.31 6.71 -25.50
CA TYR A 437 3.70 6.93 -24.10
C TYR A 437 3.59 5.64 -23.29
N ASN A 438 2.49 4.92 -23.45
CA ASN A 438 2.30 3.60 -22.83
C ASN A 438 3.34 2.60 -23.34
N ALA A 439 3.64 2.61 -24.65
CA ALA A 439 4.70 1.78 -25.23
C ALA A 439 6.09 2.10 -24.66
N GLY A 440 6.43 3.38 -24.48
CA GLY A 440 7.68 3.82 -23.87
C GLY A 440 7.85 3.28 -22.44
N HIS A 441 6.84 3.42 -21.60
CA HIS A 441 6.89 2.86 -20.24
C HIS A 441 6.96 1.33 -20.24
N LEU A 442 6.31 0.64 -21.19
CA LEU A 442 6.45 -0.81 -21.35
C LEU A 442 7.88 -1.22 -21.77
N ILE A 443 8.56 -0.41 -22.59
CA ILE A 443 9.97 -0.59 -22.93
C ILE A 443 10.84 -0.47 -21.66
N GLU A 444 10.65 0.57 -20.86
CA GLU A 444 11.39 0.78 -19.61
C GLU A 444 11.20 -0.40 -18.64
N ALA A 445 9.96 -0.89 -18.50
CA ALA A 445 9.63 -2.07 -17.72
C ALA A 445 10.33 -3.34 -18.24
N ALA A 446 10.40 -3.52 -19.57
CA ALA A 446 11.08 -4.65 -20.19
C ALA A 446 12.59 -4.62 -19.95
N LEU A 447 13.21 -3.45 -19.98
CA LEU A 447 14.64 -3.28 -19.67
C LEU A 447 14.94 -3.61 -18.20
N ALA A 448 14.11 -3.10 -17.28
CA ALA A 448 14.23 -3.42 -15.85
C ALA A 448 14.00 -4.91 -15.57
N HIS A 449 12.99 -5.51 -16.19
CA HIS A 449 12.70 -6.94 -16.09
C HIS A 449 13.84 -7.80 -16.65
N HIS A 450 14.38 -7.45 -17.83
CA HIS A 450 15.51 -8.15 -18.43
C HIS A 450 16.74 -8.12 -17.51
N LYS A 451 17.05 -6.96 -16.94
CA LYS A 451 18.15 -6.80 -15.97
C LYS A 451 17.91 -7.63 -14.69
N CYS A 452 16.69 -7.67 -14.17
CA CYS A 452 16.37 -8.39 -12.93
C CYS A 452 16.36 -9.91 -13.12
N TYR A 453 15.78 -10.41 -14.21
CA TYR A 453 15.52 -11.85 -14.41
C TYR A 453 16.47 -12.52 -15.40
N GLN A 454 17.35 -11.76 -16.07
CA GLN A 454 18.32 -12.25 -17.04
C GLN A 454 17.68 -13.11 -18.15
N ASN A 455 16.49 -12.73 -18.59
CA ASN A 455 15.75 -13.38 -19.68
C ASN A 455 14.96 -12.36 -20.51
N THR A 456 14.44 -12.80 -21.65
CA THR A 456 13.78 -11.93 -22.64
C THR A 456 12.25 -12.02 -22.62
N ARG A 457 11.62 -12.64 -21.60
CA ARG A 457 10.15 -12.90 -21.62
C ARG A 457 9.32 -11.65 -21.89
N LEU A 458 9.67 -10.51 -21.28
CA LEU A 458 9.03 -9.22 -21.56
C LEU A 458 9.75 -8.43 -22.66
N LEU A 459 11.05 -8.65 -22.89
CA LEU A 459 11.80 -7.93 -23.93
C LEU A 459 11.40 -8.34 -25.35
N ASP A 460 11.22 -9.63 -25.62
CA ASP A 460 10.84 -10.15 -26.94
C ASP A 460 9.51 -9.58 -27.48
N PRO A 461 8.39 -9.56 -26.72
CA PRO A 461 7.17 -8.92 -27.20
C PRO A 461 7.37 -7.42 -27.43
N ILE A 462 8.17 -6.74 -26.60
CA ILE A 462 8.44 -5.32 -26.79
C ILE A 462 9.25 -5.06 -28.06
N LEU A 463 10.23 -5.90 -28.41
CA LEU A 463 10.96 -5.76 -29.67
C LEU A 463 10.02 -5.87 -30.87
N LYS A 464 9.06 -6.80 -30.85
CA LYS A 464 8.03 -6.89 -31.90
C LYS A 464 7.16 -5.63 -31.97
N TYR A 465 6.80 -5.07 -30.81
CA TYR A 465 6.02 -3.85 -30.76
C TYR A 465 6.81 -2.67 -31.33
N VAL A 466 8.10 -2.55 -31.01
CA VAL A 466 8.99 -1.53 -31.57
C VAL A 466 9.13 -1.68 -33.08
N SER A 467 9.30 -2.90 -33.61
CA SER A 467 9.34 -3.12 -35.06
C SER A 467 8.02 -2.72 -35.75
N LEU A 468 6.87 -2.98 -35.12
CA LEU A 468 5.58 -2.48 -35.63
C LEU A 468 5.53 -0.95 -35.65
N ILE A 469 5.95 -0.30 -34.56
CA ILE A 469 5.96 1.18 -34.46
C ILE A 469 6.92 1.77 -35.50
N HIS A 470 8.12 1.21 -35.67
CA HIS A 470 9.08 1.62 -36.70
C HIS A 470 8.50 1.44 -38.11
N SER A 471 7.83 0.33 -38.40
CA SER A 471 7.17 0.15 -39.72
C SER A 471 6.01 1.13 -39.99
N THR A 472 5.43 1.70 -38.92
CA THR A 472 4.27 2.60 -38.99
C THR A 472 4.68 4.07 -39.08
N PHE A 473 5.73 4.48 -38.37
CA PHE A 473 6.14 5.88 -38.22
C PHE A 473 7.56 6.10 -38.71
N GLY A 474 7.79 7.19 -39.45
CA GLY A 474 9.09 7.53 -40.01
C GLY A 474 8.97 8.43 -41.24
N GLY A 475 10.11 8.77 -41.85
CA GLY A 475 10.17 9.64 -43.04
C GLY A 475 9.82 8.95 -44.37
N GLY A 476 9.58 7.62 -44.36
CA GLY A 476 9.26 6.85 -45.56
C GLY A 476 7.91 7.22 -46.17
N LYS A 477 7.74 6.97 -47.47
CA LYS A 477 6.51 7.33 -48.22
C LYS A 477 5.25 6.61 -47.73
N SER A 478 5.40 5.40 -47.19
CA SER A 478 4.30 4.58 -46.65
C SER A 478 4.10 4.73 -45.14
N GLN A 479 4.98 5.48 -44.47
CA GLN A 479 4.90 5.71 -43.02
C GLN A 479 4.12 7.00 -42.74
N LEU A 480 3.57 7.09 -41.53
CA LEU A 480 2.98 8.32 -41.01
C LEU A 480 4.09 9.23 -40.47
N HIS A 481 4.06 10.49 -40.89
CA HIS A 481 5.00 11.54 -40.48
C HIS A 481 4.58 12.11 -39.11
N ALA A 482 4.65 11.27 -38.08
CA ALA A 482 3.98 11.48 -36.80
C ALA A 482 4.91 11.38 -35.59
N TYR A 483 4.43 11.86 -34.44
CA TYR A 483 5.12 11.78 -33.16
C TYR A 483 4.10 11.86 -32.01
N PRO A 484 4.43 11.38 -30.79
CA PRO A 484 3.48 11.38 -29.69
C PRO A 484 3.22 12.77 -29.10
N GLY A 485 1.99 13.04 -28.67
CA GLY A 485 1.68 14.24 -27.89
C GLY A 485 2.32 14.28 -26.51
N HIS A 486 2.61 13.11 -25.89
CA HIS A 486 3.38 13.01 -24.66
C HIS A 486 4.71 12.29 -24.91
N PRO A 487 5.86 12.99 -24.86
CA PRO A 487 7.20 12.40 -24.90
C PRO A 487 7.40 11.36 -23.78
N GLU A 488 8.09 10.27 -24.09
CA GLU A 488 8.49 9.18 -23.18
C GLU A 488 9.17 8.09 -24.01
N ILE A 489 8.57 7.75 -25.15
CA ILE A 489 9.05 6.67 -26.02
C ILE A 489 10.46 6.97 -26.54
N GLU A 490 10.79 8.24 -26.78
CA GLU A 490 12.07 8.67 -27.33
C GLU A 490 13.23 8.25 -26.40
N MET A 491 13.14 8.53 -25.09
CA MET A 491 14.18 8.12 -24.13
C MET A 491 14.21 6.60 -23.95
N ALA A 492 13.04 5.96 -23.92
CA ALA A 492 12.92 4.52 -23.73
C ALA A 492 13.56 3.74 -24.89
N LEU A 493 13.38 4.22 -26.12
CA LEU A 493 13.98 3.65 -27.33
C LEU A 493 15.51 3.83 -27.36
N LEU A 494 16.04 4.98 -26.92
CA LEU A 494 17.48 5.18 -26.81
C LEU A 494 18.10 4.25 -25.77
N ARG A 495 17.44 4.07 -24.62
CA ARG A 495 17.84 3.07 -23.61
C ARG A 495 17.71 1.64 -24.14
N LEU A 496 16.69 1.34 -24.93
CA LEU A 496 16.55 0.04 -25.58
C LEU A 496 17.69 -0.21 -26.56
N TYR A 497 18.10 0.80 -27.32
CA TYR A 497 19.26 0.74 -28.21
C TYR A 497 20.56 0.47 -27.43
N THR A 498 20.78 1.09 -26.28
CA THR A 498 22.03 0.83 -25.51
C THR A 498 22.15 -0.62 -25.07
N VAL A 499 21.02 -1.27 -24.72
CA VAL A 499 20.99 -2.67 -24.29
C VAL A 499 20.99 -3.65 -25.46
N THR A 500 20.21 -3.39 -26.52
CA THR A 500 19.94 -4.38 -27.58
C THR A 500 20.66 -4.13 -28.90
N LYS A 501 21.21 -2.92 -29.09
CA LYS A 501 21.75 -2.43 -30.37
C LYS A 501 20.75 -2.41 -31.54
N SER A 502 19.45 -2.43 -31.23
CA SER A 502 18.38 -2.32 -32.24
C SER A 502 18.46 -1.00 -33.00
N GLN A 503 18.78 -1.05 -34.30
CA GLN A 503 18.84 0.15 -35.14
C GLN A 503 17.45 0.78 -35.33
N GLU A 504 16.41 -0.06 -35.45
CA GLU A 504 15.02 0.40 -35.54
C GLU A 504 14.66 1.29 -34.34
N ALA A 505 15.10 0.91 -33.13
CA ALA A 505 14.83 1.71 -31.93
C ALA A 505 15.53 3.08 -31.98
N TYR A 506 16.81 3.12 -32.37
CA TYR A 506 17.55 4.38 -32.48
C TYR A 506 16.97 5.29 -33.57
N GLU A 507 16.73 4.74 -34.77
CA GLU A 507 16.18 5.48 -35.90
C GLU A 507 14.83 6.09 -35.56
N LEU A 508 13.97 5.33 -34.88
CA LEU A 508 12.65 5.80 -34.45
C LEU A 508 12.75 6.91 -33.40
N ALA A 509 13.64 6.78 -32.41
CA ALA A 509 13.86 7.82 -31.40
C ALA A 509 14.37 9.12 -32.02
N GLN A 510 15.37 9.03 -32.88
CA GLN A 510 15.94 10.17 -33.61
C GLN A 510 14.87 10.84 -34.48
N TYR A 511 14.08 10.03 -35.20
CA TYR A 511 12.99 10.52 -36.03
C TYR A 511 11.95 11.30 -35.22
N PHE A 512 11.46 10.76 -34.11
CA PHE A 512 10.46 11.45 -33.29
C PHE A 512 10.97 12.78 -32.73
N LEU A 513 12.25 12.85 -32.34
CA LEU A 513 12.87 14.11 -31.88
C LEU A 513 12.96 15.16 -32.99
N GLN A 514 13.28 14.73 -34.22
CA GLN A 514 13.47 15.62 -35.37
C GLN A 514 12.15 16.08 -35.99
N GLU A 515 11.15 15.20 -36.07
CA GLU A 515 9.86 15.51 -36.69
C GLU A 515 8.99 16.39 -35.80
N ARG A 516 9.17 16.35 -34.47
CA ARG A 516 8.33 17.07 -33.52
C ARG A 516 8.32 18.57 -33.80
N GLY A 517 7.13 19.10 -34.08
CA GLY A 517 6.90 20.50 -34.38
C GLY A 517 7.26 20.93 -35.80
N ASN A 518 7.53 20.00 -36.71
CA ASN A 518 7.69 20.29 -38.14
C ASN A 518 6.37 20.87 -38.71
N PRO A 519 6.35 22.14 -39.19
CA PRO A 519 5.15 22.75 -39.74
C PRO A 519 4.75 22.15 -41.11
N SER A 520 5.66 21.40 -41.73
CA SER A 520 5.51 20.84 -43.08
C SER A 520 5.54 19.31 -43.12
N GLY A 521 5.29 18.65 -41.98
CA GLY A 521 5.37 17.19 -41.82
C GLY A 521 4.39 16.41 -42.69
N GLN A 522 3.32 15.87 -42.11
CA GLN A 522 2.39 15.02 -42.85
C GLN A 522 1.66 15.80 -43.93
N HIS A 523 1.92 15.44 -45.20
CA HIS A 523 1.33 16.08 -46.39
C HIS A 523 1.48 17.62 -46.41
N GLY A 524 2.62 18.13 -45.93
CA GLY A 524 2.89 19.57 -45.92
C GLY A 524 2.17 20.33 -44.80
N MET A 525 1.73 19.63 -43.76
CA MET A 525 1.06 20.20 -42.59
C MET A 525 1.68 19.72 -41.29
N HIS A 526 1.49 20.49 -40.23
CA HIS A 526 1.77 20.04 -38.86
C HIS A 526 0.94 18.80 -38.53
N TYR A 527 1.59 17.75 -37.98
CA TYR A 527 0.98 16.44 -37.84
C TYR A 527 -0.33 16.47 -37.02
N PHE A 528 -0.35 17.17 -35.88
CA PHE A 528 -1.55 17.24 -35.03
C PHE A 528 -2.74 17.94 -35.71
N ASP A 529 -2.48 18.84 -36.65
CA ASP A 529 -3.56 19.48 -37.42
C ASP A 529 -4.07 18.52 -38.50
N TRP A 530 -3.16 17.77 -39.13
CA TRP A 530 -3.50 16.76 -40.10
C TRP A 530 -4.33 15.62 -39.48
N GLU A 531 -3.92 15.05 -38.35
CA GLU A 531 -4.67 13.97 -37.68
C GLU A 531 -6.02 14.47 -37.14
N ALA A 532 -6.11 15.71 -36.63
CA ALA A 532 -7.38 16.32 -36.25
C ALA A 532 -8.34 16.44 -37.44
N GLN A 533 -7.85 16.80 -38.63
CA GLN A 533 -8.65 16.79 -39.86
C GLN A 533 -9.11 15.39 -40.25
N GLN A 534 -8.26 14.37 -40.13
CA GLN A 534 -8.66 12.98 -40.42
C GLN A 534 -9.77 12.49 -39.48
N ARG A 535 -9.75 12.95 -38.22
CA ARG A 535 -10.82 12.68 -37.23
C ARG A 535 -12.07 13.53 -37.41
N GLN A 536 -12.07 14.48 -38.36
CA GLN A 536 -13.13 15.48 -38.51
C GLN A 536 -13.42 16.22 -37.18
N GLU A 537 -12.35 16.52 -36.44
CA GLU A 537 -12.44 17.20 -35.15
C GLU A 537 -13.07 18.58 -35.33
N ASN A 538 -14.02 18.92 -34.45
CA ASN A 538 -14.73 20.18 -34.56
C ASN A 538 -13.73 21.34 -34.35
N PRO A 539 -13.62 22.30 -35.29
CA PRO A 539 -12.65 23.39 -35.20
C PRO A 539 -12.87 24.34 -34.02
N TYR A 540 -14.01 24.25 -33.34
CA TYR A 540 -14.39 25.02 -32.16
C TYR A 540 -14.23 24.27 -30.83
N THR A 541 -13.82 22.99 -30.86
CA THR A 541 -13.51 22.23 -29.64
C THR A 541 -12.01 22.27 -29.36
N ARG A 542 -11.63 22.43 -28.09
CA ARG A 542 -10.24 22.31 -27.62
C ARG A 542 -10.19 21.55 -26.29
N PRO A 543 -9.13 20.78 -26.01
CA PRO A 543 -8.90 20.21 -24.69
C PRO A 543 -8.91 21.28 -23.60
N ASN A 544 -9.38 20.93 -22.39
CA ASN A 544 -9.39 21.86 -21.26
C ASN A 544 -7.99 22.36 -20.88
N THR A 545 -6.97 21.54 -21.15
CA THR A 545 -5.56 21.87 -20.93
C THR A 545 -5.03 22.92 -21.91
N TYR A 546 -5.67 23.12 -23.06
CA TYR A 546 -5.21 24.11 -24.03
C TYR A 546 -5.84 25.46 -23.68
N PRO A 547 -5.09 26.52 -23.32
CA PRO A 547 -5.73 27.82 -23.06
C PRO A 547 -6.36 28.40 -24.33
N GLU A 548 -5.76 28.15 -25.49
CA GLU A 548 -6.21 28.61 -26.80
C GLU A 548 -6.20 27.46 -27.81
N LYS A 549 -6.89 27.65 -28.93
CA LYS A 549 -6.83 26.71 -30.06
C LYS A 549 -5.37 26.59 -30.54
N ASP A 550 -4.96 25.40 -30.97
CA ASP A 550 -3.63 25.15 -31.55
C ASP A 550 -2.45 25.45 -30.59
N SER A 551 -2.68 25.26 -29.28
CA SER A 551 -1.66 25.34 -28.22
C SER A 551 -0.66 24.17 -28.28
N HIS A 552 -0.06 23.90 -29.44
CA HIS A 552 0.89 22.80 -29.68
C HIS A 552 2.14 22.89 -28.79
N TRP A 553 2.42 24.06 -28.21
CA TRP A 553 3.44 24.24 -27.19
C TRP A 553 3.18 23.41 -25.93
N TYR A 554 1.93 23.02 -25.64
CA TYR A 554 1.58 22.06 -24.59
C TYR A 554 2.36 20.75 -24.72
N CYS A 555 2.55 20.29 -25.97
CA CYS A 555 3.26 19.08 -26.37
C CYS A 555 4.70 19.35 -26.86
N GLN A 556 5.23 20.56 -26.62
CA GLN A 556 6.53 21.01 -27.15
C GLN A 556 6.64 20.84 -28.68
N ALA A 557 5.52 21.03 -29.39
CA ALA A 557 5.41 20.79 -30.83
C ALA A 557 5.03 22.07 -31.60
N HIS A 558 5.16 23.25 -31.01
CA HIS A 558 4.85 24.51 -31.70
C HIS A 558 5.93 24.91 -32.73
N LYS A 559 7.15 24.37 -32.59
CA LYS A 559 8.31 24.54 -33.47
C LYS A 559 9.22 23.32 -33.33
N PRO A 560 10.11 23.06 -34.32
CA PRO A 560 11.21 22.11 -34.15
C PRO A 560 11.99 22.41 -32.86
N ILE A 561 12.35 21.37 -32.11
CA ILE A 561 12.89 21.52 -30.75
C ILE A 561 14.21 22.32 -30.71
N LEU A 562 15.01 22.27 -31.77
CA LEU A 562 16.25 23.05 -31.90
C LEU A 562 15.99 24.57 -32.04
N GLU A 563 14.80 24.96 -32.50
CA GLU A 563 14.39 26.36 -32.69
C GLU A 563 13.62 26.92 -31.48
N GLN A 564 13.35 26.11 -30.45
CA GLN A 564 12.66 26.58 -29.25
C GLN A 564 13.62 27.38 -28.36
N GLU A 565 13.24 28.63 -28.04
CA GLU A 565 14.04 29.54 -27.22
C GLU A 565 13.77 29.39 -25.72
N THR A 566 12.53 29.09 -25.34
CA THR A 566 12.07 28.93 -23.96
C THR A 566 11.38 27.60 -23.78
N ILE A 567 11.43 27.05 -22.56
CA ILE A 567 10.70 25.83 -22.23
C ILE A 567 9.24 26.19 -21.95
N GLU A 568 8.31 25.53 -22.64
CA GLU A 568 6.87 25.82 -22.56
C GLU A 568 6.07 24.52 -22.40
N GLY A 569 4.80 24.65 -22.04
CA GLY A 569 3.87 23.51 -22.04
C GLY A 569 3.90 22.67 -20.77
N HIS A 570 3.36 21.47 -20.89
CA HIS A 570 3.26 20.52 -19.80
C HIS A 570 4.65 20.14 -19.28
N SER A 571 4.88 20.28 -17.97
CA SER A 571 6.23 20.19 -17.42
C SER A 571 6.84 18.79 -17.58
N VAL A 572 6.07 17.71 -17.36
CA VAL A 572 6.58 16.33 -17.54
C VAL A 572 6.92 16.03 -19.00
N ARG A 573 6.12 16.51 -19.95
CA ARG A 573 6.34 16.27 -21.39
C ARG A 573 7.66 16.90 -21.82
N ALA A 574 7.85 18.15 -21.44
CA ALA A 574 9.07 18.90 -21.68
C ALA A 574 10.31 18.19 -21.15
N VAL A 575 10.34 17.83 -19.86
CA VAL A 575 11.56 17.22 -19.28
C VAL A 575 11.82 15.81 -19.81
N TYR A 576 10.80 15.06 -20.21
CA TYR A 576 10.99 13.76 -20.85
C TYR A 576 11.57 13.92 -22.26
N LEU A 577 11.10 14.90 -23.02
CA LEU A 577 11.68 15.23 -24.33
C LEU A 577 13.14 15.65 -24.22
N LEU A 578 13.44 16.56 -23.29
CA LEU A 578 14.81 17.03 -23.05
C LEU A 578 15.72 15.90 -22.58
N THR A 579 15.20 14.96 -21.77
CA THR A 579 15.96 13.76 -21.35
C THR A 579 16.36 12.93 -22.56
N ALA A 580 15.43 12.69 -23.50
CA ALA A 580 15.73 11.96 -24.74
C ALA A 580 16.75 12.70 -25.63
N MET A 581 16.68 14.04 -25.70
CA MET A 581 17.71 14.83 -26.40
C MET A 581 19.09 14.65 -25.76
N ALA A 582 19.15 14.71 -24.43
CA ALA A 582 20.39 14.53 -23.69
C ALA A 582 20.95 13.10 -23.84
N ASP A 583 20.09 12.07 -23.83
CA ASP A 583 20.48 10.69 -24.13
C ASP A 583 21.10 10.60 -25.55
N MET A 584 20.52 11.27 -26.55
CA MET A 584 21.05 11.25 -27.92
C MET A 584 22.43 11.92 -28.03
N VAL A 585 22.65 13.04 -27.33
CA VAL A 585 23.96 13.71 -27.23
C VAL A 585 24.98 12.83 -26.49
N GLN A 586 24.55 12.18 -25.39
CA GLN A 586 25.38 11.27 -24.64
C GLN A 586 25.87 10.09 -25.50
N LEU A 587 25.00 9.49 -26.32
CA LEU A 587 25.39 8.40 -27.23
C LEU A 587 26.46 8.83 -28.24
N HIS A 588 26.45 10.10 -28.66
CA HIS A 588 27.50 10.65 -29.51
C HIS A 588 28.82 10.78 -28.75
N HIS A 589 28.81 11.39 -27.56
CA HIS A 589 30.03 11.65 -26.77
C HIS A 589 30.70 10.36 -26.28
N THR A 590 29.92 9.33 -26.02
CA THR A 590 30.40 8.00 -25.62
C THR A 590 30.83 7.13 -26.81
N GLY A 591 30.66 7.60 -28.05
CA GLY A 591 31.02 6.86 -29.26
C GLY A 591 30.05 5.73 -29.64
N TYR A 592 28.93 5.58 -28.94
CA TYR A 592 27.93 4.54 -29.22
C TYR A 592 27.16 4.77 -30.52
N LYS A 593 26.93 6.03 -30.90
CA LYS A 593 26.26 6.39 -32.15
C LYS A 593 26.57 7.83 -32.54
N ALA A 594 27.10 8.04 -33.74
CA ALA A 594 27.35 9.38 -34.27
C ALA A 594 26.03 10.14 -34.49
N LEU A 595 26.02 11.41 -34.10
CA LEU A 595 24.90 12.34 -34.28
C LEU A 595 25.31 13.42 -35.28
N SER A 596 24.40 13.81 -36.17
CA SER A 596 24.59 14.98 -37.02
C SER A 596 24.32 16.27 -36.23
N ASN A 597 25.21 17.25 -36.37
CA ASN A 597 25.16 18.55 -35.67
C ASN A 597 25.03 18.41 -34.13
N PRO A 598 25.91 17.66 -33.46
CA PRO A 598 25.81 17.39 -32.03
C PRO A 598 25.85 18.67 -31.18
N ASP A 599 26.58 19.70 -31.63
CA ASP A 599 26.66 20.99 -30.96
C ASP A 599 25.30 21.70 -30.90
N ASP A 600 24.51 21.67 -31.99
CA ASP A 600 23.18 22.28 -32.03
C ASP A 600 22.22 21.63 -31.02
N TRP A 601 22.26 20.30 -30.92
CA TRP A 601 21.46 19.53 -29.95
C TRP A 601 21.87 19.84 -28.50
N MET A 602 23.18 19.89 -28.25
CA MET A 602 23.74 20.23 -26.94
C MET A 602 23.40 21.67 -26.54
N GLU A 603 23.50 22.63 -27.46
CA GLU A 603 23.14 24.02 -27.21
C GLU A 603 21.63 24.14 -26.90
N ALA A 604 20.78 23.46 -27.68
CA ALA A 604 19.34 23.50 -27.47
C ALA A 604 18.92 22.93 -26.10
N VAL A 605 19.42 21.75 -25.71
CA VAL A 605 19.08 21.17 -24.39
C VAL A 605 19.60 22.03 -23.24
N CYS A 606 20.81 22.59 -23.36
CA CYS A 606 21.39 23.50 -22.36
C CYS A 606 20.63 24.83 -22.26
N ARG A 607 20.18 25.40 -23.39
CA ARG A 607 19.37 26.62 -23.44
C ARG A 607 18.02 26.43 -22.74
N LEU A 608 17.33 25.34 -23.07
CA LEU A 608 16.02 25.02 -22.49
C LEU A 608 16.13 24.65 -21.01
N TRP A 609 17.18 23.93 -20.61
CA TRP A 609 17.53 23.71 -19.20
C TRP A 609 17.74 25.04 -18.46
N ALA A 610 18.55 25.95 -19.03
CA ALA A 610 18.83 27.24 -18.41
C ALA A 610 17.58 28.11 -18.25
N ASN A 611 16.67 28.12 -19.23
CA ASN A 611 15.39 28.81 -19.11
C ASN A 611 14.53 28.20 -17.98
N MET A 612 14.43 26.86 -17.93
CA MET A 612 13.71 26.13 -16.89
C MET A 612 14.20 26.49 -15.48
N VAL A 613 15.51 26.31 -15.23
CA VAL A 613 16.10 26.45 -13.89
C VAL A 613 16.18 27.91 -13.44
N ASN A 614 16.63 28.81 -14.31
CA ASN A 614 16.92 30.18 -13.90
C ASN A 614 15.68 31.07 -13.82
N LYS A 615 14.59 30.70 -14.52
CA LYS A 615 13.42 31.58 -14.67
C LYS A 615 12.09 30.94 -14.33
N LYS A 616 11.97 29.61 -14.39
CA LYS A 616 10.67 28.90 -14.27
C LYS A 616 10.67 27.75 -13.24
N MET A 617 11.64 27.72 -12.33
CA MET A 617 11.75 26.73 -11.25
C MET A 617 11.48 27.36 -9.89
N TYR A 618 10.69 26.69 -9.07
CA TYR A 618 10.43 27.08 -7.69
C TYR A 618 11.66 26.84 -6.80
N VAL A 619 11.73 27.54 -5.67
CA VAL A 619 12.82 27.37 -4.68
C VAL A 619 12.92 25.94 -4.13
N THR A 620 11.89 25.11 -4.29
CA THR A 620 11.85 23.69 -3.91
C THR A 620 12.33 22.74 -5.02
N GLY A 621 12.75 23.25 -6.18
CA GLY A 621 13.04 22.43 -7.37
C GLY A 621 11.80 21.95 -8.13
N GLY A 622 10.60 22.33 -7.68
CA GLY A 622 9.36 22.11 -8.41
C GLY A 622 9.32 22.91 -9.71
N ILE A 623 8.70 22.36 -10.75
CA ILE A 623 8.42 23.06 -12.02
C ILE A 623 6.93 22.91 -12.38
N GLY A 624 6.40 23.93 -13.06
CA GLY A 624 5.00 24.00 -13.45
C GLY A 624 4.22 24.97 -12.57
N ALA A 625 4.02 26.19 -13.06
CA ALA A 625 3.30 27.24 -12.36
C ALA A 625 1.78 27.14 -12.56
N ILE A 626 1.35 26.65 -13.72
CA ILE A 626 -0.04 26.74 -14.16
C ILE A 626 -0.74 25.39 -14.00
N LYS A 627 -1.83 25.39 -13.24
CA LYS A 627 -2.62 24.18 -12.98
C LYS A 627 -3.37 23.65 -14.20
N GLN A 628 -3.90 24.55 -15.05
CA GLN A 628 -4.74 24.17 -16.18
C GLN A 628 -4.04 23.20 -17.14
N TRP A 629 -2.74 23.39 -17.37
CA TRP A 629 -1.94 22.56 -18.26
C TRP A 629 -0.74 21.91 -17.57
N GLU A 630 -0.74 21.92 -16.23
CA GLU A 630 0.24 21.19 -15.43
C GLU A 630 1.69 21.54 -15.82
N GLY A 631 1.94 22.82 -16.06
CA GLY A 631 3.08 23.22 -16.87
C GLY A 631 3.59 24.63 -16.66
N PHE A 632 4.54 25.01 -17.51
CA PHE A 632 5.26 26.26 -17.43
C PHE A 632 4.33 27.47 -17.66
N GLY A 633 4.62 28.57 -16.95
CA GLY A 633 4.07 29.89 -17.24
C GLY A 633 5.13 30.78 -17.89
N TYR A 634 4.91 32.09 -17.84
CA TYR A 634 5.90 33.08 -18.28
C TYR A 634 7.18 33.03 -17.44
N ASP A 635 8.29 33.53 -18.00
CA ASP A 635 9.53 33.73 -17.25
C ASP A 635 9.25 34.51 -15.94
N TYR A 636 9.75 34.00 -14.82
CA TYR A 636 9.58 34.53 -13.46
C TYR A 636 8.14 34.55 -12.91
N PHE A 637 7.15 34.00 -13.63
CA PHE A 637 5.81 33.81 -13.09
C PHE A 637 5.77 32.54 -12.21
N LEU A 638 6.03 32.71 -10.91
CA LEU A 638 6.15 31.62 -9.93
C LEU A 638 5.24 31.83 -8.70
N PRO A 639 3.91 31.92 -8.88
CA PRO A 639 2.97 32.06 -7.76
C PRO A 639 3.10 30.92 -6.73
N THR A 640 2.90 31.21 -5.43
CA THR A 640 3.22 30.22 -4.37
C THR A 640 2.07 29.27 -4.05
N GLY A 641 0.83 29.64 -4.37
CA GLY A 641 -0.35 28.82 -4.11
C GLY A 641 -1.50 29.10 -5.09
N THR A 642 -2.54 28.28 -5.00
CA THR A 642 -3.70 28.31 -5.91
C THR A 642 -4.33 29.70 -6.02
N ASN A 643 -4.54 30.38 -4.89
CA ASN A 643 -5.18 31.70 -4.85
C ASN A 643 -4.24 32.85 -5.25
N GLU A 644 -2.98 32.55 -5.58
CA GLU A 644 -1.97 33.53 -5.98
C GLU A 644 -1.64 33.45 -7.47
N GLY A 645 -2.40 32.68 -8.26
CA GLY A 645 -2.18 32.49 -9.70
C GLY A 645 -1.74 31.07 -10.09
N GLY A 646 -1.58 30.17 -9.12
CA GLY A 646 -1.23 28.78 -9.34
C GLY A 646 0.00 28.34 -8.55
N CYS A 647 0.24 27.04 -8.52
CA CYS A 647 1.50 26.40 -8.13
C CYS A 647 1.25 24.91 -8.32
N TYR A 648 1.67 24.34 -9.45
CA TYR A 648 1.42 22.92 -9.73
C TYR A 648 2.56 22.07 -9.18
N ALA A 649 3.80 22.42 -9.56
CA ALA A 649 5.03 21.82 -9.03
C ALA A 649 4.96 20.28 -8.98
N GLU A 650 4.50 19.66 -10.07
CA GLU A 650 4.16 18.24 -10.08
C GLU A 650 5.33 17.34 -9.65
N THR A 651 5.03 16.31 -8.86
CA THR A 651 6.02 15.31 -8.44
C THR A 651 6.75 14.67 -9.63
N CYS A 652 6.02 14.22 -10.65
CA CYS A 652 6.62 13.58 -11.84
C CYS A 652 7.55 14.52 -12.61
N ALA A 653 7.26 15.83 -12.59
CA ALA A 653 8.07 16.80 -13.30
C ALA A 653 9.45 16.96 -12.65
N SER A 654 9.52 17.03 -11.32
CA SER A 654 10.81 17.03 -10.61
C SER A 654 11.58 15.71 -10.77
N ILE A 655 10.90 14.57 -10.85
CA ILE A 655 11.56 13.29 -11.18
C ILE A 655 12.18 13.37 -12.59
N GLY A 656 11.45 13.93 -13.57
CA GLY A 656 11.99 14.15 -14.91
C GLY A 656 13.15 15.16 -14.95
N VAL A 657 13.14 16.19 -14.10
CA VAL A 657 14.30 17.08 -13.93
C VAL A 657 15.52 16.31 -13.42
N MET A 658 15.36 15.39 -12.45
CA MET A 658 16.46 14.54 -12.00
C MET A 658 16.99 13.64 -13.11
N MET A 659 16.10 13.05 -13.93
CA MET A 659 16.49 12.25 -15.09
C MET A 659 17.36 13.09 -16.05
N LEU A 660 16.87 14.26 -16.46
CA LEU A 660 17.61 15.17 -17.32
C LEU A 660 18.95 15.60 -16.73
N ALA A 661 18.98 15.98 -15.45
CA ALA A 661 20.20 16.41 -14.76
C ALA A 661 21.28 15.32 -14.78
N GLU A 662 20.88 14.05 -14.58
CA GLU A 662 21.80 12.91 -14.64
C GLU A 662 22.40 12.72 -16.03
N ARG A 663 21.59 12.87 -17.09
CA ARG A 663 22.10 12.79 -18.48
C ARG A 663 23.06 13.92 -18.78
N LEU A 664 22.74 15.16 -18.38
CA LEU A 664 23.62 16.32 -18.59
C LEU A 664 24.97 16.14 -17.89
N LEU A 665 24.97 15.63 -16.65
CA LEU A 665 26.18 15.34 -15.88
C LEU A 665 27.09 14.28 -16.53
N SER A 666 26.54 13.44 -17.41
CA SER A 666 27.31 12.39 -18.07
C SER A 666 28.30 12.92 -19.11
N PHE A 667 28.00 14.08 -19.72
CA PHE A 667 28.83 14.70 -20.75
C PHE A 667 29.27 16.15 -20.46
N ASP A 668 28.60 16.83 -19.54
CA ASP A 668 28.98 18.15 -19.01
C ASP A 668 28.97 18.10 -17.47
N LEU A 669 30.11 17.73 -16.89
CA LEU A 669 30.26 17.55 -15.44
C LEU A 669 30.28 18.91 -14.71
N ASP A 670 29.10 19.48 -14.49
CA ASP A 670 28.89 20.77 -13.82
C ASP A 670 27.97 20.62 -12.60
N SER A 671 28.41 21.13 -11.46
CA SER A 671 27.66 21.10 -10.19
C SER A 671 26.28 21.74 -10.29
N ARG A 672 26.05 22.66 -11.23
CA ARG A 672 24.74 23.30 -11.44
C ARG A 672 23.63 22.29 -11.72
N TYR A 673 23.93 21.16 -12.34
CA TYR A 673 22.95 20.11 -12.63
C TYR A 673 22.66 19.26 -11.39
N SER A 674 23.70 18.86 -10.67
CA SER A 674 23.57 18.04 -9.46
C SER A 674 23.04 18.83 -8.26
N ASP A 675 23.25 20.14 -8.21
CA ASP A 675 22.60 21.02 -7.23
C ASP A 675 21.08 21.07 -7.44
N VAL A 676 20.63 21.15 -8.70
CA VAL A 676 19.20 21.08 -9.04
C VAL A 676 18.64 19.67 -8.77
N MET A 677 19.40 18.63 -9.07
CA MET A 677 19.05 17.25 -8.75
C MET A 677 18.85 17.06 -7.23
N GLU A 678 19.78 17.58 -6.42
CA GLU A 678 19.70 17.56 -4.96
C GLU A 678 18.49 18.36 -4.44
N LEU A 679 18.26 19.55 -5.01
CA LEU A 679 17.13 20.41 -4.67
C LEU A 679 15.79 19.69 -4.91
N CYS A 680 15.63 19.06 -6.08
CA CYS A 680 14.43 18.30 -6.44
C CYS A 680 14.22 17.13 -5.48
N LEU A 681 15.28 16.37 -5.17
CA LEU A 681 15.23 15.19 -4.32
C LEU A 681 14.76 15.53 -2.90
N TYR A 682 15.50 16.41 -2.20
CA TYR A 682 15.28 16.68 -0.78
C TYR A 682 14.09 17.60 -0.49
N ASN A 683 13.46 18.18 -1.52
CA ASN A 683 12.32 19.07 -1.34
C ASN A 683 11.09 18.55 -2.07
N ASN A 684 10.97 18.77 -3.38
CA ASN A 684 9.73 18.48 -4.09
C ASN A 684 9.39 16.97 -4.12
N ILE A 685 10.40 16.10 -4.29
CA ILE A 685 10.22 14.65 -4.44
C ILE A 685 9.99 13.97 -3.10
N MET A 686 10.85 14.21 -2.09
CA MET A 686 10.64 13.64 -0.76
C MET A 686 9.33 14.13 -0.11
N ASN A 687 8.89 15.35 -0.41
CA ASN A 687 7.58 15.84 0.01
C ASN A 687 6.41 14.97 -0.49
N ALA A 688 6.59 14.32 -1.64
CA ALA A 688 5.49 13.73 -2.39
C ALA A 688 4.91 12.44 -1.81
N MET A 689 5.49 11.93 -0.72
CA MET A 689 5.04 10.73 -0.03
C MET A 689 5.01 11.00 1.49
N SER A 690 4.01 10.45 2.19
CA SER A 690 4.00 10.46 3.65
C SER A 690 5.15 9.62 4.20
N LEU A 691 5.58 9.91 5.42
CA LEU A 691 6.66 9.17 6.09
C LEU A 691 6.38 7.67 6.23
N ASP A 692 5.10 7.28 6.30
CA ASP A 692 4.69 5.88 6.36
C ASP A 692 4.48 5.23 4.98
N GLY A 693 4.67 5.97 3.89
CA GLY A 693 4.57 5.49 2.51
C GLY A 693 3.15 5.21 2.02
N LYS A 694 2.10 5.69 2.72
CA LYS A 694 0.69 5.34 2.41
C LYS A 694 -0.10 6.43 1.70
N GLN A 695 0.36 7.68 1.73
CA GLN A 695 -0.33 8.82 1.14
C GLN A 695 0.65 9.66 0.30
N PHE A 696 0.12 10.34 -0.71
CA PHE A 696 0.91 10.99 -1.75
C PHE A 696 0.39 12.39 -2.07
N THR A 697 1.23 13.24 -2.65
CA THR A 697 0.82 14.47 -3.32
C THR A 697 1.08 14.37 -4.82
N TYR A 698 0.12 14.87 -5.60
CA TYR A 698 0.31 15.12 -7.03
C TYR A 698 0.90 16.53 -7.23
N VAL A 699 0.27 17.51 -6.58
CA VAL A 699 0.60 18.94 -6.58
C VAL A 699 1.43 19.28 -5.34
N ASN A 700 2.53 20.00 -5.54
CA ASN A 700 3.46 20.37 -4.46
C ASN A 700 3.54 21.89 -4.29
N GLN A 701 2.40 22.49 -3.96
CA GLN A 701 2.30 23.93 -3.73
C GLN A 701 3.21 24.41 -2.59
N LEU A 702 3.62 25.68 -2.66
CA LEU A 702 4.45 26.35 -1.65
C LEU A 702 3.60 27.10 -0.61
N ALA A 703 2.32 27.33 -0.88
CA ALA A 703 1.35 27.89 0.04
C ALA A 703 -0.02 27.20 -0.11
N SER A 704 -0.64 26.89 1.01
CA SER A 704 -2.03 26.41 1.08
C SER A 704 -3.05 27.53 0.91
N SER A 705 -4.31 27.15 0.66
CA SER A 705 -5.48 28.03 0.66
C SER A 705 -6.72 27.28 1.15
N ASP A 706 -7.83 27.98 1.39
CA ASP A 706 -9.10 27.37 1.80
C ASP A 706 -9.56 26.28 0.82
N THR A 707 -9.36 26.52 -0.47
CA THR A 707 -9.75 25.62 -1.57
C THR A 707 -8.70 24.56 -1.88
N ASP A 708 -7.46 24.73 -1.42
CA ASP A 708 -6.36 23.79 -1.65
C ASP A 708 -5.44 23.71 -0.44
N LYS A 709 -5.81 22.86 0.50
CA LYS A 709 -5.10 22.64 1.77
C LYS A 709 -3.84 21.79 1.56
N SER A 710 -2.86 21.95 2.44
CA SER A 710 -1.65 21.13 2.48
C SER A 710 -1.96 19.74 3.07
N ILE A 711 -2.54 18.86 2.25
CA ILE A 711 -2.89 17.48 2.63
C ILE A 711 -2.42 16.46 1.59
N ARG A 712 -2.17 15.23 2.03
CA ARG A 712 -1.87 14.09 1.13
C ARG A 712 -3.14 13.26 0.86
N LYS A 713 -3.15 12.52 -0.24
CA LYS A 713 -4.25 11.63 -0.64
C LYS A 713 -3.77 10.18 -0.72
N ASP A 714 -4.68 9.25 -0.50
CA ASP A 714 -4.40 7.81 -0.55
C ASP A 714 -4.06 7.30 -1.95
N TRP A 715 -4.74 7.82 -2.98
CA TRP A 715 -4.54 7.47 -4.38
C TRP A 715 -5.16 8.53 -5.30
N PHE A 716 -4.91 8.39 -6.61
CA PHE A 716 -5.41 9.31 -7.64
C PHE A 716 -6.03 8.53 -8.81
N TRP A 717 -6.93 9.18 -9.56
CA TRP A 717 -7.42 8.60 -10.81
C TRP A 717 -6.31 8.59 -11.87
N CYS A 718 -5.55 9.68 -12.00
CA CYS A 718 -4.29 9.75 -12.75
C CYS A 718 -3.17 9.43 -11.77
N ALA A 719 -2.78 8.15 -11.71
CA ALA A 719 -1.88 7.64 -10.69
C ALA A 719 -0.42 7.62 -11.17
N CYS A 720 0.02 8.64 -11.90
CA CYS A 720 1.40 8.70 -12.39
C CYS A 720 2.42 8.83 -11.23
N CYS A 721 2.14 9.65 -10.21
CA CYS A 721 3.11 9.99 -9.15
C CYS A 721 3.52 8.80 -8.27
N PRO A 722 2.61 7.99 -7.68
CA PRO A 722 3.02 6.92 -6.77
C PRO A 722 3.98 5.89 -7.38
N PRO A 723 3.69 5.26 -8.55
CA PRO A 723 4.62 4.32 -9.16
C PRO A 723 5.91 5.01 -9.65
N ASN A 724 5.83 6.28 -10.09
CA ASN A 724 7.00 7.05 -10.53
C ASN A 724 7.98 7.33 -9.36
N LEU A 725 7.46 7.67 -8.17
CA LEU A 725 8.26 7.76 -6.95
C LEU A 725 8.92 6.42 -6.61
N THR A 726 8.15 5.33 -6.64
CA THR A 726 8.70 4.02 -6.28
C THR A 726 9.81 3.56 -7.21
N ARG A 727 9.71 3.81 -8.54
CA ARG A 727 10.81 3.47 -9.44
C ARG A 727 12.04 4.33 -9.21
N LEU A 728 11.88 5.64 -8.91
CA LEU A 728 13.00 6.53 -8.58
C LEU A 728 13.74 6.03 -7.34
N PHE A 729 13.05 5.71 -6.24
CA PHE A 729 13.72 5.19 -5.04
C PHE A 729 14.37 3.81 -5.28
N GLY A 730 13.75 2.98 -6.13
CA GLY A 730 14.33 1.72 -6.59
C GLY A 730 15.62 1.92 -7.39
N SER A 731 15.74 3.00 -8.15
CA SER A 731 16.90 3.32 -8.98
C SER A 731 17.83 4.40 -8.42
N LEU A 732 17.58 4.90 -7.20
CA LEU A 732 18.27 6.07 -6.62
C LEU A 732 19.81 5.98 -6.66
N GLY A 733 20.38 4.78 -6.54
CA GLY A 733 21.83 4.56 -6.63
C GLY A 733 22.47 5.08 -7.93
N GLY A 734 21.74 5.06 -9.04
CA GLY A 734 22.21 5.60 -10.33
C GLY A 734 22.32 7.13 -10.35
N TYR A 735 21.70 7.84 -9.39
CA TYR A 735 21.82 9.29 -9.25
C TYR A 735 22.90 9.71 -8.25
N ILE A 736 23.45 8.76 -7.49
CA ILE A 736 24.53 9.03 -6.53
C ILE A 736 25.87 9.11 -7.26
N TRP A 737 26.11 8.17 -8.17
CA TRP A 737 27.40 8.03 -8.85
C TRP A 737 27.28 7.89 -10.36
N HIS A 738 28.25 8.44 -11.06
CA HIS A 738 28.52 8.12 -12.46
C HIS A 738 29.95 7.58 -12.57
N VAL A 739 30.09 6.34 -13.05
CA VAL A 739 31.39 5.68 -13.25
C VAL A 739 31.78 5.80 -14.72
N GLN A 740 32.97 6.33 -14.99
CA GLN A 740 33.55 6.45 -16.33
C GLN A 740 34.81 5.60 -16.38
N GLU A 741 34.89 4.71 -17.36
CA GLU A 741 36.05 3.86 -17.60
C GLU A 741 36.77 4.32 -18.87
N SER A 742 38.10 4.42 -18.81
CA SER A 742 38.97 4.65 -19.96
C SER A 742 40.03 3.55 -20.04
N GLU A 743 40.80 3.52 -21.13
CA GLU A 743 41.97 2.64 -21.24
C GLU A 743 43.00 2.85 -20.12
N THR A 744 43.00 4.03 -19.49
CA THR A 744 44.02 4.46 -18.54
C THR A 744 43.57 4.43 -17.08
N GLY A 745 42.28 4.20 -16.79
CA GLY A 745 41.78 4.11 -15.42
C GLY A 745 40.26 4.24 -15.27
N VAL A 746 39.82 4.39 -14.02
CA VAL A 746 38.41 4.53 -13.64
C VAL A 746 38.20 5.86 -12.94
N ALA A 747 37.19 6.63 -13.34
CA ALA A 747 36.74 7.83 -12.65
C ALA A 747 35.35 7.60 -12.04
N ILE A 748 35.22 7.87 -10.74
CA ILE A 748 33.93 7.83 -10.03
C ILE A 748 33.53 9.26 -9.70
N ASN A 749 32.48 9.74 -10.36
CA ASN A 749 31.86 11.04 -10.08
C ASN A 749 30.77 10.85 -9.02
N ILE A 750 30.85 11.59 -7.91
CA ILE A 750 29.91 11.54 -6.80
C ILE A 750 29.05 12.80 -6.85
N HIS A 751 27.77 12.62 -7.19
CA HIS A 751 26.81 13.71 -7.37
C HIS A 751 25.99 13.97 -6.11
N LEU A 752 25.57 12.92 -5.41
CA LEU A 752 24.77 13.03 -4.18
C LEU A 752 25.49 12.41 -2.99
N TYR A 753 25.29 12.99 -1.81
CA TYR A 753 25.85 12.49 -0.56
C TYR A 753 24.78 11.76 0.25
N THR A 754 25.09 10.53 0.63
CA THR A 754 24.27 9.62 1.45
C THR A 754 25.11 8.40 1.84
N SER A 755 24.78 7.70 2.92
CA SER A 755 25.45 6.42 3.19
C SER A 755 25.10 5.39 2.12
N ALA A 756 26.10 4.89 1.39
CA ALA A 756 25.90 3.96 0.27
C ALA A 756 27.20 3.24 -0.12
N ASN A 757 27.07 2.06 -0.74
CA ASN A 757 28.20 1.27 -1.23
C ASN A 757 28.11 1.09 -2.75
N LEU A 758 29.20 1.41 -3.44
CA LEU A 758 29.39 1.14 -4.87
C LEU A 758 30.33 -0.05 -5.03
N SER A 759 29.96 -1.00 -5.89
CA SER A 759 30.83 -2.04 -6.40
C SER A 759 30.74 -2.03 -7.93
N TYR A 760 31.87 -1.85 -8.58
CA TYR A 760 31.98 -1.76 -10.04
C TYR A 760 33.08 -2.72 -10.51
N THR A 761 32.79 -3.49 -11.55
CA THR A 761 33.75 -4.38 -12.21
C THR A 761 34.09 -3.79 -13.57
N THR A 762 35.38 -3.53 -13.81
CA THR A 762 35.90 -2.96 -15.06
C THR A 762 35.81 -3.97 -16.22
N ALA A 763 36.03 -3.51 -17.45
CA ALA A 763 36.16 -4.38 -18.62
C ALA A 763 37.34 -5.37 -18.49
N SER A 764 38.37 -5.00 -17.73
CA SER A 764 39.52 -5.86 -17.38
C SER A 764 39.23 -6.82 -16.22
N LEU A 765 37.99 -6.89 -15.71
CA LEU A 765 37.56 -7.71 -14.58
C LEU A 765 38.18 -7.32 -13.22
N GLU A 766 38.75 -6.12 -13.11
CA GLU A 766 39.20 -5.55 -11.83
C GLU A 766 37.98 -5.02 -11.07
N THR A 767 37.97 -5.20 -9.75
CA THR A 767 36.88 -4.68 -8.90
C THR A 767 37.30 -3.40 -8.19
N VAL A 768 36.47 -2.36 -8.34
CA VAL A 768 36.57 -1.10 -7.60
C VAL A 768 35.36 -1.00 -6.66
N THR A 769 35.63 -0.78 -5.38
CA THR A 769 34.61 -0.58 -4.35
C THR A 769 34.82 0.75 -3.67
N LEU A 770 33.73 1.48 -3.46
CA LEU A 770 33.71 2.75 -2.75
C LEU A 770 32.57 2.73 -1.74
N GLN A 771 32.92 2.81 -0.46
CA GLN A 771 31.97 2.99 0.62
C GLN A 771 31.89 4.47 0.98
N GLN A 772 30.68 5.02 1.00
CA GLN A 772 30.36 6.35 1.47
C GLN A 772 29.58 6.25 2.78
N THR A 773 30.01 6.96 3.81
CA THR A 773 29.29 7.09 5.09
C THR A 773 29.05 8.56 5.37
N SER A 774 27.78 8.94 5.55
CA SER A 774 27.38 10.32 5.80
C SER A 774 26.02 10.38 6.50
N ASN A 775 25.83 11.45 7.28
CA ASN A 775 24.56 11.85 7.88
C ASN A 775 23.91 13.00 7.08
N TRP A 776 24.24 13.14 5.79
CA TRP A 776 23.58 14.06 4.89
C TRP A 776 22.06 13.81 4.86
N PRO A 777 21.20 14.84 4.87
CA PRO A 777 21.48 16.30 4.86
C PRO A 777 21.54 16.93 6.27
N GLY A 778 21.78 16.15 7.32
CA GLY A 778 21.92 16.66 8.70
C GLY A 778 23.21 17.44 8.93
N ASP A 779 24.34 16.93 8.43
CA ASP A 779 25.64 17.58 8.46
C ASP A 779 26.47 17.31 7.19
N GLY A 780 27.59 18.01 7.06
CA GLY A 780 28.44 17.98 5.88
C GLY A 780 29.59 16.99 5.90
N HIS A 781 29.68 16.11 6.91
CA HIS A 781 30.76 15.12 6.96
C HIS A 781 30.44 13.91 6.07
N VAL A 782 31.38 13.59 5.17
CA VAL A 782 31.32 12.43 4.28
C VAL A 782 32.64 11.68 4.37
N ALA A 783 32.59 10.47 4.91
CA ALA A 783 33.72 9.54 4.95
C ALA A 783 33.67 8.58 3.77
N LEU A 784 34.84 8.33 3.16
CA LEU A 784 35.02 7.54 1.96
C LEU A 784 36.10 6.47 2.21
N GLU A 785 35.77 5.22 1.88
CA GLU A 785 36.70 4.09 1.89
C GLU A 785 36.74 3.45 0.50
N LEU A 786 37.90 3.60 -0.15
CA LEU A 786 38.17 3.09 -1.48
C LEU A 786 39.00 1.81 -1.40
N SER A 787 38.51 0.73 -2.00
CA SER A 787 39.28 -0.50 -2.22
C SER A 787 39.24 -0.85 -3.71
N SER A 788 40.42 -1.01 -4.31
CA SER A 788 40.59 -1.17 -5.76
C SER A 788 41.87 -1.93 -6.06
N GLU A 789 41.80 -2.88 -6.99
CA GLU A 789 42.97 -3.51 -7.61
C GLU A 789 43.61 -2.60 -8.68
N SER A 790 42.79 -1.74 -9.29
CA SER A 790 43.23 -0.73 -10.26
C SER A 790 44.08 0.35 -9.59
N ARG A 791 45.22 0.68 -10.21
CA ARG A 791 46.15 1.73 -9.75
C ARG A 791 45.79 3.14 -10.21
N ASN A 792 44.73 3.31 -11.00
CA ASN A 792 44.38 4.61 -11.59
C ASN A 792 42.92 4.97 -11.33
N VAL A 793 42.56 5.15 -10.05
CA VAL A 793 41.20 5.58 -9.67
C VAL A 793 41.16 7.09 -9.43
N THR A 794 40.32 7.80 -10.16
CA THR A 794 39.98 9.21 -9.91
C THR A 794 38.66 9.29 -9.17
N ILE A 795 38.57 10.14 -8.15
CA ILE A 795 37.32 10.42 -7.43
C ILE A 795 36.95 11.89 -7.65
N ARG A 796 35.75 12.19 -8.15
CA ARG A 796 35.27 13.57 -8.32
C ARG A 796 34.12 13.84 -7.37
N LEU A 797 34.32 14.73 -6.41
CA LEU A 797 33.37 15.07 -5.35
C LEU A 797 32.65 16.37 -5.69
N ARG A 798 31.32 16.37 -5.74
CA ARG A 798 30.56 17.63 -5.91
C ARG A 798 30.78 18.57 -4.72
N LEU A 799 31.05 19.83 -5.00
CA LEU A 799 31.00 20.93 -4.05
C LEU A 799 29.70 21.69 -4.30
N PRO A 800 28.66 21.57 -3.44
CA PRO A 800 27.39 22.24 -3.66
C PRO A 800 27.57 23.76 -3.74
N SER A 801 26.89 24.45 -4.65
CA SER A 801 27.02 25.92 -4.78
C SER A 801 26.66 26.66 -3.49
N TRP A 802 25.72 26.13 -2.70
CA TRP A 802 25.32 26.70 -1.42
C TRP A 802 26.39 26.59 -0.33
N CYS A 803 27.44 25.78 -0.49
CA CYS A 803 28.55 25.71 0.47
C CYS A 803 29.54 26.87 0.33
N GLN A 804 29.42 27.69 -0.75
CA GLN A 804 30.27 28.86 -1.00
C GLN A 804 31.78 28.57 -0.94
N GLY A 805 32.20 27.37 -1.40
CA GLY A 805 33.60 26.95 -1.41
C GLY A 805 34.15 26.52 -0.05
N GLN A 806 33.30 26.42 0.98
CA GLN A 806 33.70 25.96 2.30
C GLN A 806 33.78 24.42 2.32
N PHE A 807 34.99 23.87 2.32
CA PHE A 807 35.21 22.44 2.53
C PHE A 807 36.56 22.16 3.20
N LYS A 808 36.69 20.99 3.81
CA LYS A 808 37.93 20.48 4.39
C LYS A 808 38.12 19.01 4.06
N MET A 809 39.26 18.67 3.47
CA MET A 809 39.67 17.28 3.22
C MET A 809 40.54 16.74 4.36
N THR A 810 40.46 15.45 4.62
CA THR A 810 41.34 14.74 5.55
C THR A 810 41.63 13.33 5.02
N PRO A 811 42.90 12.96 4.76
CA PRO A 811 44.11 13.80 4.77
C PRO A 811 44.05 14.95 3.74
N VAL A 812 44.77 16.04 3.97
CA VAL A 812 44.80 17.19 3.06
C VAL A 812 45.57 16.79 1.78
N PRO A 813 44.99 16.93 0.57
CA PRO A 813 45.70 16.66 -0.68
C PRO A 813 46.79 17.71 -0.98
N ALA A 814 47.88 17.32 -1.61
CA ALA A 814 48.86 18.27 -2.15
C ALA A 814 48.24 19.09 -3.31
N SER A 815 48.82 20.24 -3.68
CA SER A 815 48.30 21.07 -4.78
C SER A 815 48.16 20.32 -6.10
N ASP A 816 49.08 19.39 -6.36
CA ASP A 816 49.13 18.61 -7.60
C ASP A 816 48.24 17.35 -7.54
N ASP A 817 47.62 17.07 -6.38
CA ASP A 817 46.77 15.91 -6.16
C ASP A 817 45.29 16.17 -6.47
N PHE A 818 44.89 17.44 -6.60
CA PHE A 818 43.52 17.79 -6.92
C PHE A 818 43.38 18.96 -7.90
N VAL A 819 42.17 19.09 -8.47
CA VAL A 819 41.71 20.29 -9.18
C VAL A 819 40.24 20.48 -8.90
N ILE A 820 39.80 21.73 -8.81
CA ILE A 820 38.38 22.08 -8.74
C ILE A 820 38.00 22.66 -10.10
N ASP A 821 37.02 22.03 -10.75
CA ASP A 821 36.46 22.49 -12.01
C ASP A 821 34.94 22.36 -11.98
N LYS A 822 34.23 23.41 -12.42
CA LYS A 822 32.75 23.49 -12.44
C LYS A 822 32.05 22.96 -11.17
N GLY A 823 32.64 23.19 -10.01
CA GLY A 823 32.12 22.74 -8.71
C GLY A 823 32.32 21.25 -8.41
N TYR A 824 33.27 20.57 -9.06
CA TYR A 824 33.74 19.24 -8.69
C TYR A 824 35.20 19.27 -8.24
N LEU A 825 35.46 18.77 -7.04
CA LEU A 825 36.79 18.47 -6.53
C LEU A 825 37.25 17.13 -7.09
N THR A 826 38.13 17.16 -8.09
CA THR A 826 38.73 15.98 -8.71
C THR A 826 39.99 15.58 -7.96
N LEU A 827 39.96 14.45 -7.26
CA LEU A 827 41.10 13.81 -6.63
C LEU A 827 41.77 12.86 -7.63
N ARG A 828 43.04 13.15 -7.96
CA ARG A 828 43.82 12.38 -8.94
C ARG A 828 44.26 11.02 -8.37
N PRO A 829 44.66 10.06 -9.23
CA PRO A 829 45.21 8.78 -8.79
C PRO A 829 46.37 8.91 -7.80
N SER A 830 47.18 9.96 -7.90
CA SER A 830 48.27 10.24 -6.95
C SER A 830 47.77 10.34 -5.50
N TYR A 831 46.60 10.93 -5.28
CA TYR A 831 45.97 11.00 -3.97
C TYR A 831 45.33 9.68 -3.53
N THR A 832 44.52 9.08 -4.39
CA THR A 832 43.69 7.89 -4.07
C THR A 832 44.51 6.59 -3.98
N ASN A 833 45.73 6.58 -4.54
CA ASN A 833 46.67 5.48 -4.36
C ASN A 833 47.31 5.46 -2.98
N VAL A 834 47.54 6.62 -2.38
CA VAL A 834 48.11 6.76 -1.04
C VAL A 834 47.03 6.71 0.03
N ASN A 835 45.90 7.36 -0.21
CA ASN A 835 44.82 7.51 0.76
C ASN A 835 43.62 6.62 0.38
N LYS A 836 43.55 5.43 0.96
CA LYS A 836 42.40 4.52 0.80
C LYS A 836 41.21 4.87 1.69
N ARG A 837 41.45 5.63 2.76
CA ARG A 837 40.43 6.20 3.63
C ARG A 837 40.64 7.70 3.71
N PHE A 838 39.60 8.46 3.40
CA PHE A 838 39.62 9.91 3.46
C PHE A 838 38.21 10.44 3.70
N SER A 839 38.11 11.70 4.09
CA SER A 839 36.82 12.35 4.33
C SER A 839 36.84 13.77 3.80
N ILE A 840 35.67 14.24 3.38
CA ILE A 840 35.38 15.64 3.12
C ILE A 840 34.37 16.14 4.15
N THR A 841 34.61 17.32 4.70
CA THR A 841 33.61 18.06 5.50
C THR A 841 33.22 19.30 4.73
N ILE A 842 31.99 19.35 4.25
CA ILE A 842 31.42 20.45 3.47
C ILE A 842 30.73 21.44 4.44
N GLY A 843 31.03 22.73 4.31
CA GLY A 843 30.42 23.80 5.10
C GLY A 843 29.09 24.29 4.52
N GLY A 844 28.55 25.40 5.04
CA GLY A 844 27.30 26.00 4.53
C GLY A 844 26.01 25.35 5.02
N PHE A 845 26.07 24.57 6.09
CA PHE A 845 24.89 24.00 6.76
C PHE A 845 24.18 24.98 7.72
N GLU A 846 24.73 26.17 7.93
CA GLU A 846 24.05 27.20 8.72
C GLU A 846 22.72 27.61 8.04
N PRO A 847 21.64 27.84 8.81
CA PRO A 847 20.39 28.31 8.25
C PRO A 847 20.55 29.68 7.61
N ARG A 848 19.89 29.89 6.48
CA ARG A 848 19.96 31.15 5.72
C ARG A 848 18.59 31.53 5.19
N TYR A 849 18.33 32.83 5.13
CA TYR A 849 17.21 33.36 4.38
C TYR A 849 17.48 33.25 2.88
N ILE A 850 16.46 32.81 2.14
CA ILE A 850 16.44 32.75 0.68
C ILE A 850 15.32 33.65 0.14
N SER A 851 15.48 34.16 -1.06
CA SER A 851 14.46 34.97 -1.74
C SER A 851 14.37 34.55 -3.21
N PRO A 852 13.18 34.64 -3.83
CA PRO A 852 13.06 34.45 -5.26
C PRO A 852 13.79 35.55 -6.03
N HIS A 853 13.94 35.35 -7.35
CA HIS A 853 14.51 36.37 -8.23
C HIS A 853 13.64 37.65 -8.20
N PRO A 854 14.22 38.88 -8.23
CA PRO A 854 13.44 40.12 -8.15
C PRO A 854 12.35 40.27 -9.22
N TYR A 855 12.55 39.71 -10.42
CA TYR A 855 11.56 39.77 -11.50
C TYR A 855 10.32 38.90 -11.26
N THR A 856 10.30 38.08 -10.21
CA THR A 856 9.06 37.42 -9.77
C THR A 856 8.05 38.41 -9.19
N GLY A 857 8.48 39.63 -8.84
CA GLY A 857 7.64 40.65 -8.21
C GLY A 857 7.22 40.32 -6.77
N GLN A 858 7.73 39.24 -6.19
CA GLN A 858 7.35 38.78 -4.86
C GLN A 858 8.32 39.35 -3.81
N ASN A 859 7.80 40.19 -2.90
CA ASN A 859 8.56 40.68 -1.75
C ASN A 859 8.47 39.71 -0.57
N VAL A 860 9.11 38.54 -0.72
CA VAL A 860 9.02 37.41 0.22
C VAL A 860 10.38 36.83 0.58
N LEU A 861 10.46 36.16 1.74
CA LEU A 861 11.61 35.41 2.23
C LEU A 861 11.18 33.97 2.59
N GLY A 862 12.08 33.02 2.34
CA GLY A 862 12.01 31.67 2.87
C GLY A 862 13.27 31.34 3.68
N ILE A 863 13.33 30.15 4.27
CA ILE A 863 14.48 29.68 5.03
C ILE A 863 14.98 28.36 4.42
N ALA A 864 16.29 28.23 4.29
CA ALA A 864 16.95 27.00 3.88
C ALA A 864 18.12 26.65 4.80
N ARG A 865 18.40 25.36 4.94
CA ARG A 865 19.56 24.82 5.68
C ARG A 865 20.19 23.72 4.84
N GLY A 866 21.46 23.89 4.44
CA GLY A 866 22.07 23.03 3.42
C GLY A 866 21.19 22.97 2.16
N PRO A 867 20.78 21.77 1.69
CA PRO A 867 19.89 21.60 0.53
C PRO A 867 18.38 21.65 0.85
N ILE A 868 18.00 21.74 2.12
CA ILE A 868 16.59 21.64 2.56
C ILE A 868 15.98 23.04 2.65
N VAL A 869 14.82 23.22 2.01
CA VAL A 869 13.90 24.36 2.18
C VAL A 869 12.92 24.05 3.29
N TYR A 870 12.55 25.07 4.07
CA TYR A 870 11.68 24.95 5.23
C TYR A 870 10.31 25.59 4.99
N CYS A 871 9.31 25.15 5.74
CA CYS A 871 7.96 25.70 5.75
C CYS A 871 7.37 25.83 7.15
N MET A 872 6.38 26.71 7.29
CA MET A 872 5.56 26.90 8.47
C MET A 872 4.29 26.06 8.36
N GLU A 873 3.86 25.38 9.43
CA GLU A 873 2.59 24.64 9.51
C GLU A 873 1.74 25.08 10.71
N ASP A 874 0.41 24.93 10.61
CA ASP A 874 -0.55 25.22 11.69
C ASP A 874 -0.47 24.30 12.92
N VAL A 875 0.25 23.18 12.79
CA VAL A 875 0.50 22.28 13.92
C VAL A 875 1.47 22.92 14.94
N ASP A 876 2.45 23.68 14.46
CA ASP A 876 3.47 24.31 15.32
C ASP A 876 3.20 25.79 15.57
N ASN A 877 2.39 26.41 14.71
CA ASN A 877 2.16 27.85 14.73
C ASN A 877 0.67 28.14 14.90
N PRO A 878 0.30 29.19 15.66
CA PRO A 878 -1.11 29.54 15.83
C PRO A 878 -1.80 29.71 14.48
N TRP A 879 -2.96 29.08 14.35
CA TRP A 879 -3.81 29.16 13.17
C TRP A 879 -4.04 30.60 12.71
N GLN A 880 -3.92 30.86 11.40
CA GLN A 880 -4.08 32.19 10.81
C GLN A 880 -5.16 32.15 9.72
N HIS A 881 -6.15 33.04 9.77
CA HIS A 881 -7.25 33.09 8.80
C HIS A 881 -6.83 33.12 7.32
N ASN A 882 -5.59 33.53 7.01
CA ASN A 882 -5.08 33.73 5.66
C ASN A 882 -3.84 32.86 5.34
N HIS A 883 -3.76 31.64 5.89
CA HIS A 883 -2.72 30.66 5.56
C HIS A 883 -1.28 31.23 5.61
N PHE A 884 -0.97 31.93 6.71
CA PHE A 884 0.29 32.61 7.00
C PHE A 884 0.71 33.71 6.01
N ARG A 885 -0.16 34.17 5.11
CA ARG A 885 0.17 35.22 4.14
C ARG A 885 0.57 36.54 4.80
N ASP A 886 0.01 36.84 5.96
CA ASP A 886 0.24 38.07 6.72
C ASP A 886 1.41 37.97 7.71
N VAL A 887 2.10 36.83 7.71
CA VAL A 887 3.31 36.62 8.51
C VAL A 887 4.52 37.10 7.72
N ALA A 888 5.35 37.91 8.36
CA ALA A 888 6.56 38.46 7.80
C ALA A 888 7.84 37.98 8.49
N LEU A 889 8.91 37.88 7.72
CA LEU A 889 10.28 37.56 8.14
C LEU A 889 11.21 38.75 7.91
N LYS A 890 12.21 38.91 8.79
CA LYS A 890 13.24 39.93 8.68
C LYS A 890 14.62 39.29 8.58
N LYS A 891 15.37 39.62 7.53
CA LYS A 891 16.66 38.96 7.20
C LYS A 891 17.74 39.13 8.29
N SER A 892 17.65 40.18 9.10
CA SER A 892 18.59 40.44 10.20
C SER A 892 18.38 39.55 11.42
N GLU A 893 17.25 38.85 11.52
CA GLU A 893 16.96 38.03 12.69
C GLU A 893 17.73 36.72 12.68
N PRO A 894 18.34 36.33 13.81
CA PRO A 894 19.01 35.05 13.91
C PRO A 894 18.01 33.90 13.75
N ILE A 895 18.50 32.79 13.23
CA ILE A 895 17.77 31.53 13.14
C ILE A 895 18.44 30.56 14.12
N SER A 896 17.64 29.96 14.99
CA SER A 896 18.10 28.93 15.92
C SER A 896 17.62 27.55 15.46
N GLU A 897 18.40 26.52 15.77
CA GLU A 897 18.10 25.13 15.43
C GLU A 897 17.77 24.33 16.69
N GLU A 898 16.77 23.45 16.60
CA GLU A 898 16.44 22.48 17.65
C GLU A 898 16.19 21.10 17.04
N ALA A 899 16.84 20.06 17.57
CA ALA A 899 16.55 18.70 17.13
C ALA A 899 15.19 18.23 17.68
N LYS A 900 14.32 17.78 16.78
CA LYS A 900 12.98 17.24 17.07
C LYS A 900 12.83 15.85 16.46
N SER A 901 11.78 15.15 16.84
CA SER A 901 11.44 13.83 16.29
C SER A 901 10.02 13.80 15.77
N MET A 902 9.84 13.21 14.60
CA MET A 902 8.55 12.87 14.04
C MET A 902 7.91 11.69 14.81
N PRO A 903 6.59 11.45 14.69
CA PRO A 903 5.93 10.34 15.38
C PRO A 903 6.50 8.94 15.06
N ASN A 904 7.14 8.77 13.91
CA ASN A 904 7.83 7.53 13.50
C ASN A 904 9.27 7.41 14.05
N GLY A 905 9.75 8.39 14.82
CA GLY A 905 11.10 8.45 15.39
C GLY A 905 12.15 9.13 14.51
N GLU A 906 11.80 9.58 13.30
CA GLU A 906 12.73 10.30 12.41
C GLU A 906 13.13 11.65 13.02
N VAL A 907 14.43 11.89 13.13
CA VAL A 907 14.99 13.12 13.70
C VAL A 907 15.11 14.17 12.60
N TYR A 908 14.66 15.39 12.89
CA TYR A 908 14.84 16.54 12.01
C TYR A 908 15.28 17.76 12.82
N LEU A 909 15.84 18.75 12.14
CA LEU A 909 16.15 20.04 12.75
C LEU A 909 14.98 20.98 12.49
N GLU A 910 14.37 21.45 13.56
CA GLU A 910 13.39 22.53 13.55
C GLU A 910 14.12 23.86 13.57
N LEU A 911 13.63 24.85 12.80
CA LEU A 911 14.18 26.19 12.79
C LEU A 911 13.23 27.17 13.47
N ARG A 912 13.79 28.06 14.28
CA ARG A 912 13.04 29.09 15.00
C ARG A 912 13.64 30.46 14.72
N THR A 913 12.79 31.40 14.34
CA THR A 913 13.16 32.81 14.22
C THR A 913 11.97 33.70 14.58
N LYS A 914 12.22 35.00 14.74
CA LYS A 914 11.15 35.98 14.98
C LYS A 914 10.35 36.22 13.71
N CYS A 915 9.04 36.30 13.87
CA CYS A 915 8.08 36.60 12.83
C CYS A 915 7.19 37.74 13.30
N TRP A 916 6.65 38.50 12.34
CA TRP A 916 5.72 39.59 12.61
C TRP A 916 4.40 39.29 11.94
N LEU A 917 3.34 39.27 12.73
CA LEU A 917 1.99 39.24 12.20
C LEU A 917 1.55 40.69 11.99
N ALA A 918 1.25 41.05 10.75
CA ALA A 918 0.55 42.30 10.49
C ALA A 918 -0.86 42.20 11.08
N ASN A 919 -1.25 43.14 11.95
CA ASN A 919 -2.66 43.22 12.35
C ASN A 919 -3.48 43.54 11.10
N GLU A 920 -4.48 42.68 10.82
CA GLU A 920 -5.56 43.00 9.90
C GLU A 920 -6.39 44.14 10.50
N ASP A 921 -5.89 45.35 10.38
CA ASP A 921 -6.74 46.50 10.18
C ASP A 921 -6.57 46.98 8.74
N VAL A 922 -6.69 46.03 7.79
CA VAL A 922 -7.27 46.37 6.48
C VAL A 922 -8.78 46.55 6.69
N SER A 923 -9.16 47.37 7.67
CA SER A 923 -10.39 48.12 7.56
C SER A 923 -10.18 49.10 6.41
N ALA A 924 -10.31 48.58 5.19
CA ALA A 924 -10.94 49.33 4.11
C ALA A 924 -12.39 49.62 4.53
N ARG A 925 -12.57 50.37 5.61
CA ARG A 925 -13.79 51.09 5.93
C ARG A 925 -13.54 52.54 5.59
N ILE A 926 -13.40 52.86 4.30
CA ILE A 926 -13.63 54.24 3.86
C ILE A 926 -14.25 54.23 2.46
N ASP A 927 -15.40 54.90 2.33
CA ASP A 927 -16.17 55.08 1.11
C ASP A 927 -15.33 55.70 -0.04
N GLY A 928 -15.12 54.96 -1.14
CA GLY A 928 -14.59 55.51 -2.40
C GLY A 928 -13.80 54.50 -3.26
N PRO A 929 -13.70 54.70 -4.59
CA PRO A 929 -13.06 53.75 -5.52
C PRO A 929 -11.53 53.83 -5.61
N ILE A 930 -10.89 54.82 -4.96
CA ILE A 930 -9.44 55.04 -4.99
C ILE A 930 -9.00 55.32 -3.56
N PHE A 931 -8.33 54.37 -2.92
CA PHE A 931 -7.81 54.51 -1.56
C PHE A 931 -6.36 54.04 -1.49
N ASP A 932 -5.62 54.64 -0.56
CA ASP A 932 -4.28 54.22 -0.19
C ASP A 932 -4.41 53.12 0.87
N ALA A 933 -4.17 51.88 0.46
CA ALA A 933 -4.23 50.73 1.36
C ALA A 933 -2.87 50.61 2.08
N SER A 934 -2.80 51.02 3.34
CA SER A 934 -1.67 50.70 4.21
C SER A 934 -1.99 49.48 5.06
N ILE A 935 -0.95 48.68 5.33
CA ILE A 935 -1.02 47.65 6.36
C ILE A 935 -0.59 48.33 7.66
N GLY A 936 -1.42 48.24 8.70
CA GLY A 936 -1.18 48.95 9.96
C GLY A 936 0.22 48.68 10.55
N ASP A 937 0.77 49.69 11.22
CA ASP A 937 2.10 49.63 11.84
C ASP A 937 2.15 48.72 13.08
N ASP A 938 0.99 48.36 13.64
CA ASP A 938 0.87 47.45 14.77
C ASP A 938 1.20 46.02 14.36
N LYS A 939 2.46 45.63 14.56
CA LYS A 939 2.97 44.29 14.28
C LYS A 939 3.17 43.52 15.57
N LEU A 940 2.53 42.36 15.67
CA LEU A 940 2.72 41.47 16.81
C LEU A 940 3.93 40.58 16.54
N GLU A 941 5.01 40.80 17.29
CA GLU A 941 6.17 39.89 17.30
C GLU A 941 5.76 38.52 17.87
N ARG A 942 6.12 37.45 17.17
CA ARG A 942 5.93 36.06 17.58
C ARG A 942 7.15 35.22 17.21
N SER A 943 7.33 34.08 17.88
CA SER A 943 8.28 33.06 17.41
C SER A 943 7.62 32.23 16.32
N GLY A 944 8.22 32.20 15.13
CA GLY A 944 7.82 31.29 14.05
C GLY A 944 8.62 30.01 14.12
N ILE A 945 7.92 28.88 13.94
CA ILE A 945 8.49 27.54 13.91
C ILE A 945 8.41 27.00 12.49
N PHE A 946 9.55 26.53 11.99
CA PHE A 946 9.68 26.02 10.63
C PHE A 946 10.22 24.60 10.65
N ILE A 947 9.65 23.76 9.80
CA ILE A 947 10.08 22.37 9.59
C ILE A 947 10.56 22.17 8.15
N PRO A 948 11.38 21.14 7.87
CA PRO A 948 11.70 20.76 6.50
C PRO A 948 10.46 20.61 5.62
N TYR A 949 10.45 21.21 4.43
CA TYR A 949 9.30 21.20 3.52
C TYR A 949 8.82 19.78 3.20
N TYR A 950 9.76 18.84 3.04
CA TYR A 950 9.42 17.45 2.75
C TYR A 950 8.67 16.74 3.89
N LEU A 951 8.74 17.25 5.12
CA LEU A 951 8.07 16.69 6.30
C LEU A 951 6.65 17.21 6.51
N ARG A 952 6.20 18.23 5.78
CA ARG A 952 4.85 18.80 5.92
C ARG A 952 3.76 17.73 5.81
N ALA A 953 2.58 17.99 6.36
CA ALA A 953 1.39 17.15 6.29
C ALA A 953 1.57 15.70 6.79
N ASN A 954 2.47 15.48 7.76
CA ASN A 954 2.69 14.19 8.43
C ASN A 954 2.24 14.18 9.91
N ARG A 955 1.75 15.30 10.45
CA ARG A 955 1.48 15.49 11.89
C ARG A 955 0.04 15.86 12.22
N GLY A 956 -0.86 15.90 11.22
CA GLY A 956 -2.22 16.42 11.37
C GLY A 956 -2.29 17.91 11.05
N GLY A 957 -3.20 18.64 11.72
CA GLY A 957 -3.44 20.07 11.50
C GLY A 957 -4.68 20.37 10.64
N ASN A 958 -4.97 21.65 10.44
CA ASN A 958 -6.07 22.12 9.60
C ASN A 958 -5.67 22.28 8.13
N GLY A 959 -4.39 22.02 7.82
CA GLY A 959 -3.81 22.00 6.48
C GLY A 959 -3.24 23.34 6.02
N GLU A 960 -2.96 24.27 6.95
CA GLU A 960 -2.24 25.50 6.59
C GLU A 960 -0.74 25.26 6.52
N MET A 961 -0.13 25.73 5.44
CA MET A 961 1.30 25.67 5.22
C MET A 961 1.76 26.79 4.30
N ARG A 962 2.93 27.38 4.58
CA ARG A 962 3.57 28.37 3.71
C ARG A 962 5.11 28.27 3.76
N VAL A 963 5.75 28.31 2.60
CA VAL A 963 7.22 28.29 2.43
C VAL A 963 7.81 29.69 2.38
N LEU A 964 7.20 30.59 1.58
CA LEU A 964 7.66 31.96 1.38
C LEU A 964 6.73 32.93 2.12
N LEU A 965 7.26 33.61 3.12
CA LEU A 965 6.58 34.58 3.97
C LEU A 965 6.90 36.00 3.52
N ARG A 966 6.07 36.99 3.88
CA ARG A 966 6.31 38.39 3.50
C ARG A 966 7.68 38.86 4.00
N ARG A 967 8.38 39.69 3.24
CA ARG A 967 9.59 40.36 3.70
C ARG A 967 9.25 41.60 4.52
N GLU A 968 9.79 41.68 5.72
CA GLU A 968 9.78 42.86 6.58
C GLU A 968 10.93 43.80 6.23
N GLU A 969 10.73 45.11 6.41
CA GLU A 969 11.77 46.12 6.14
C GLU A 969 12.91 46.06 7.17
N GLU A 970 14.12 46.40 6.71
CA GLU A 970 15.36 46.34 7.50
C GLU A 970 15.46 47.43 8.56
#